data_AF-A0A858RDU2-F1
#
_entry.id   AF-A0A858RDU2-F1
#
_cell.length_a   1.000
_cell.length_b   1.000
_cell.length_c   1.000
_cell.angle_alpha   90.00
_cell.angle_beta   90.00
_cell.angle_gamma   90.00
#
_symmetry.space_group_name_H-M   'P 1'
#
loop_
_entity.id
_entity.type
_entity.pdbx_description
1 polymer ?
#
loop_
_entity_poly.entity_id
_entity_poly.type
_entity_poly.pdbx_seq_one_letter_code
_entity_poly.pdbx_strand_id
1 'polypeptide(L)'
;MPPTDLSKPHVISLKQIAAWDLEDLNAPFQIKASVPALQRGLVWSPQQVELLWDSILRGFPIGCLVVTSKLEEQERGTKTGITHHLLDGQQRCNAITLGYHDPFDGSGTKVRGNASESILWLDLAPDGIPNSEAESRQIPNSSTREFLTRVTTLAHPWGYQPDDSAGRLAASEARDAVEWEYYGKEAPKHRPLSRDLLPWRSNAPVPLSWLTRFLTDDSGEPTPKLEFWNQVKERLEQEAKIRRWPTLALEALARGTNSPSLETIHAALLRVERTRVVIIEAPPDLLAQSQQERAVADEGRAEISSIEHLFSRLNRLGKPLDGEELAYSLIKAYWPEVANLIDAVATRRLPASHLVSLAIRTALTDPGSTKLARGITIPRLRAIAKALPPSEGEEPSVSYQQRMKIESFIGNGTSGFNRLANACAQVDEWLTYDPENALTGLPPVLVASFARSSSDIFLFLLHLADRLRENECGKNPAWKELLPGLATIYHWFSKPGEQAAIADLLLESISGEISPESVRRGMALTIAGNRVILPQAPEKVQEFILIPDDEQLPHWKWWSSLIESFPQEDKTTRETDWKPFLQRTVWSKELLLYAQRDYLHRRFPSYDPSRRDLWENHNRPWDFDHLHASAYFYNAKSGAYADFCRQWGNCIGNLRAWPFEDNRSDEKRTAKEKLGGRPQQMRDSLIWSETEIDAFSHGDNARLNEHAARSLAIAIRQRYLAIYQDWYESVGIKSIVLPELLAWHSPA
;
A
#
# COMPACT_ATOMS: atom_id res chain seq x y z
N MET A 1 46.17 -17.20 15.06
CA MET A 1 46.35 -16.29 13.92
C MET A 1 47.02 -15.03 14.42
N PRO A 2 47.92 -14.38 13.66
CA PRO A 2 48.33 -13.02 13.99
C PRO A 2 47.07 -12.13 14.05
N PRO A 3 47.07 -11.04 14.83
CA PRO A 3 45.93 -10.13 14.84
C PRO A 3 45.68 -9.66 13.40
N THR A 4 44.52 -10.01 12.85
CA THR A 4 44.05 -9.50 11.57
C THR A 4 44.06 -7.97 11.69
N ASP A 5 44.88 -7.30 10.87
CA ASP A 5 45.01 -5.85 10.91
C ASP A 5 43.61 -5.27 10.72
N LEU A 6 43.06 -4.63 11.77
CA LEU A 6 41.71 -4.08 11.70
C LEU A 6 41.70 -3.05 10.56
N SER A 7 40.74 -3.20 9.64
CA SER A 7 40.61 -2.32 8.48
C SER A 7 40.64 -0.85 8.93
N LYS A 8 41.45 -0.03 8.24
CA LYS A 8 41.51 1.40 8.55
C LYS A 8 40.15 2.04 8.21
N PRO A 9 39.59 2.88 9.08
CA PRO A 9 38.34 3.57 8.78
C PRO A 9 38.50 4.46 7.55
N HIS A 10 37.47 4.47 6.70
CA HIS A 10 37.42 5.35 5.54
C HIS A 10 36.52 6.55 5.81
N VAL A 11 36.73 7.62 5.05
CA VAL A 11 36.01 8.87 5.20
C VAL A 11 35.37 9.21 3.85
N ILE A 12 34.05 9.30 3.81
CA ILE A 12 33.26 9.51 2.58
C ILE A 12 32.42 10.78 2.67
N SER A 13 32.20 11.47 1.55
CA SER A 13 31.25 12.60 1.47
C SER A 13 29.81 12.16 1.26
N LEU A 14 28.85 13.06 1.53
CA LEU A 14 27.43 12.78 1.28
C LEU A 14 27.11 12.59 -0.21
N LYS A 15 27.72 13.39 -1.10
CA LYS A 15 27.60 13.26 -2.57
C LYS A 15 28.09 11.90 -3.06
N GLN A 16 29.21 11.40 -2.52
CA GLN A 16 29.73 10.06 -2.84
C GLN A 16 28.83 8.92 -2.33
N ILE A 17 28.19 9.09 -1.16
CA ILE A 17 27.18 8.13 -0.68
C ILE A 17 25.97 8.12 -1.63
N ALA A 18 25.46 9.29 -2.03
CA ALA A 18 24.34 9.41 -2.95
C ALA A 18 24.64 8.79 -4.32
N ALA A 19 25.88 8.94 -4.82
CA ALA A 19 26.37 8.35 -6.07
C ALA A 19 26.42 6.81 -6.07
N TRP A 20 26.23 6.15 -4.92
CA TRP A 20 26.01 4.70 -4.91
C TRP A 20 24.71 4.29 -5.61
N ASP A 21 23.70 5.17 -5.59
CA ASP A 21 22.38 4.93 -6.16
C ASP A 21 21.98 5.88 -7.30
N LEU A 22 22.63 7.03 -7.44
CA LEU A 22 22.41 8.01 -8.51
C LEU A 22 23.60 7.99 -9.48
N GLU A 23 23.43 7.32 -10.63
CA GLU A 23 24.52 7.11 -11.61
C GLU A 23 24.95 8.39 -12.33
N ASP A 24 24.05 9.37 -12.39
CA ASP A 24 24.26 10.72 -12.91
C ASP A 24 25.13 11.60 -12.00
N LEU A 25 25.28 11.24 -10.71
CA LEU A 25 26.23 11.90 -9.82
C LEU A 25 27.65 11.39 -10.05
N ASN A 26 28.44 12.16 -10.80
CA ASN A 26 29.86 11.87 -11.01
C ASN A 26 30.71 12.17 -9.75
N ALA A 27 30.68 11.26 -8.77
CA ALA A 27 31.45 11.36 -7.53
C ALA A 27 32.10 10.01 -7.17
N PRO A 28 33.16 9.60 -7.89
CA PRO A 28 33.81 8.31 -7.67
C PRO A 28 34.45 8.21 -6.27
N PHE A 29 34.43 7.00 -5.71
CA PHE A 29 35.09 6.66 -4.45
C PHE A 29 35.47 5.18 -4.46
N GLN A 30 36.50 4.80 -3.69
CA GLN A 30 36.98 3.41 -3.63
C GLN A 30 35.91 2.43 -3.11
N ILE A 31 35.01 2.91 -2.25
CA ILE A 31 33.87 2.16 -1.74
C ILE A 31 32.62 2.58 -2.51
N LYS A 32 32.07 1.65 -3.30
CA LYS A 32 30.72 1.71 -3.85
C LYS A 32 29.90 0.62 -3.17
N ALA A 33 29.14 1.00 -2.15
CA ALA A 33 28.40 0.05 -1.34
C ALA A 33 27.01 -0.21 -1.91
N SER A 34 26.54 -1.45 -1.83
CA SER A 34 25.16 -1.80 -2.11
C SER A 34 24.50 -2.43 -0.88
N VAL A 35 23.17 -2.41 -0.85
CA VAL A 35 22.39 -3.06 0.21
C VAL A 35 22.36 -4.56 -0.10
N PRO A 36 22.80 -5.44 0.82
CA PRO A 36 22.81 -6.88 0.62
C PRO A 36 21.40 -7.43 0.51
N ALA A 37 21.26 -8.56 -0.17
CA ALA A 37 19.96 -9.12 -0.50
C ALA A 37 19.08 -9.42 0.74
N LEU A 38 19.68 -9.93 1.82
CA LEU A 38 19.02 -10.21 3.11
C LEU A 38 18.38 -8.95 3.75
N GLN A 39 18.83 -7.74 3.42
CA GLN A 39 18.40 -6.54 4.12
C GLN A 39 17.07 -5.96 3.56
N ARG A 40 16.22 -5.53 4.49
CA ARG A 40 14.83 -5.07 4.31
C ARG A 40 14.61 -3.97 3.27
N GLY A 41 13.35 -3.81 2.86
CA GLY A 41 12.79 -2.64 2.18
C GLY A 41 12.02 -1.67 3.10
N LEU A 42 12.20 -1.72 4.42
CA LEU A 42 11.57 -0.75 5.32
C LEU A 42 12.20 0.62 5.10
N VAL A 43 11.39 1.66 4.99
CA VAL A 43 11.82 3.05 4.74
C VAL A 43 11.58 3.88 5.99
N TRP A 44 12.54 4.73 6.37
CA TRP A 44 12.37 5.72 7.43
C TRP A 44 11.13 6.59 7.22
N SER A 45 10.51 7.03 8.32
CA SER A 45 9.42 8.00 8.24
C SER A 45 9.95 9.37 7.76
N PRO A 46 9.08 10.20 7.15
CA PRO A 46 9.40 11.59 6.82
C PRO A 46 10.08 12.35 7.95
N GLN A 47 9.58 12.21 9.19
CA GLN A 47 10.17 12.79 10.40
C GLN A 47 11.67 12.45 10.53
N GLN A 48 12.03 11.17 10.39
CA GLN A 48 13.41 10.71 10.55
C GLN A 48 14.33 11.26 9.45
N VAL A 49 13.81 11.38 8.23
CA VAL A 49 14.53 11.97 7.10
C VAL A 49 14.75 13.46 7.33
N GLU A 50 13.71 14.20 7.71
CA GLU A 50 13.80 15.64 7.97
C GLU A 50 14.79 15.95 9.10
N LEU A 51 14.69 15.24 10.24
CA LEU A 51 15.60 15.43 11.38
C LEU A 51 17.06 15.07 11.07
N LEU A 52 17.30 14.04 10.23
CA LEU A 52 18.65 13.75 9.76
C LEU A 52 19.23 14.94 8.98
N TRP A 53 18.45 15.52 8.07
CA TRP A 53 18.93 16.63 7.26
C TRP A 53 19.09 17.93 8.04
N ASP A 54 18.21 18.22 9.00
CA ASP A 54 18.45 19.31 9.96
C ASP A 54 19.78 19.09 10.73
N SER A 55 20.04 17.87 11.19
CA SER A 55 21.31 17.52 11.85
C SER A 55 22.52 17.72 10.93
N ILE A 56 22.43 17.33 9.66
CA ILE A 56 23.50 17.52 8.67
C ILE A 56 23.76 19.02 8.45
N LEU A 57 22.71 19.83 8.24
CA LEU A 57 22.82 21.26 7.96
C LEU A 57 23.45 22.02 9.14
N ARG A 58 23.23 21.58 10.37
CA ARG A 58 23.90 22.11 11.57
C ARG A 58 25.34 21.65 11.73
N GLY A 59 25.74 20.58 11.05
CA GLY A 59 27.04 19.95 11.21
C GLY A 59 27.12 18.96 12.36
N PHE A 60 26.00 18.41 12.83
CA PHE A 60 26.01 17.33 13.81
C PHE A 60 26.52 16.02 13.19
N PRO A 61 27.29 15.21 13.94
CA PRO A 61 27.74 13.92 13.46
C PRO A 61 26.56 12.96 13.31
N ILE A 62 26.45 12.30 12.16
CA ILE A 62 25.35 11.37 11.83
C ILE A 62 25.70 9.88 12.02
N GLY A 63 26.74 9.62 12.81
CA GLY A 63 27.25 8.28 13.09
C GLY A 63 28.20 7.75 12.01
N CYS A 64 28.29 6.43 11.91
CA CYS A 64 29.14 5.73 10.94
C CYS A 64 28.30 4.80 10.06
N LEU A 65 28.91 4.31 8.98
CA LEU A 65 28.38 3.22 8.16
C LEU A 65 29.24 2.00 8.41
N VAL A 66 28.61 0.83 8.49
CA VAL A 66 29.33 -0.44 8.58
C VAL A 66 29.18 -1.15 7.25
N VAL A 67 30.30 -1.45 6.60
CA VAL A 67 30.33 -2.18 5.33
C VAL A 67 31.14 -3.45 5.50
N THR A 68 31.04 -4.35 4.54
CA THR A 68 31.98 -5.44 4.35
C THR A 68 32.34 -5.53 2.88
N SER A 69 33.51 -6.06 2.58
CA SER A 69 33.89 -6.44 1.22
C SER A 69 32.75 -7.22 0.54
N LYS A 70 32.57 -7.01 -0.76
CA LYS A 70 31.47 -7.62 -1.54
C LYS A 70 31.33 -9.10 -1.22
N LEU A 71 30.13 -9.51 -0.79
CA LEU A 71 29.80 -10.91 -0.57
C LEU A 71 29.18 -11.44 -1.86
N GLU A 72 29.88 -12.31 -2.57
CA GLU A 72 29.44 -12.85 -3.88
C GLU A 72 28.02 -13.45 -3.81
N GLU A 73 27.68 -14.11 -2.70
CA GLU A 73 26.37 -14.73 -2.48
C GLU A 73 25.23 -13.75 -2.14
N GLN A 74 25.50 -12.45 -1.94
CA GLN A 74 24.50 -11.47 -1.46
C GLN A 74 24.24 -10.32 -2.44
N GLU A 75 24.62 -10.46 -3.70
CA GLU A 75 24.44 -9.42 -4.72
C GLU A 75 22.96 -9.15 -5.02
N ARG A 76 22.63 -7.87 -5.19
CA ARG A 76 21.34 -7.42 -5.73
C ARG A 76 21.53 -6.85 -7.13
N GLY A 77 20.97 -7.53 -8.15
CA GLY A 77 20.80 -6.99 -9.50
C GLY A 77 22.09 -6.89 -10.33
N THR A 78 22.02 -6.16 -11.44
CA THR A 78 23.08 -6.06 -12.47
C THR A 78 24.01 -4.86 -12.31
N LYS A 79 24.03 -4.20 -11.14
CA LYS A 79 24.85 -2.98 -10.92
C LYS A 79 26.34 -3.29 -11.08
N THR A 80 26.99 -2.61 -12.01
CA THR A 80 28.43 -2.77 -12.25
C THR A 80 29.24 -1.91 -11.26
N GLY A 81 30.39 -2.45 -10.85
CA GLY A 81 31.37 -1.73 -10.01
C GLY A 81 31.03 -1.65 -8.51
N ILE A 82 30.11 -2.48 -7.98
CA ILE A 82 29.89 -2.60 -6.53
C ILE A 82 31.12 -3.24 -5.88
N THR A 83 31.70 -2.59 -4.88
CA THR A 83 32.89 -3.09 -4.16
C THR A 83 32.57 -3.62 -2.76
N HIS A 84 31.46 -3.18 -2.15
CA HIS A 84 31.11 -3.50 -0.76
C HIS A 84 29.60 -3.74 -0.55
N HIS A 85 29.25 -4.41 0.54
CA HIS A 85 27.89 -4.51 1.06
C HIS A 85 27.70 -3.73 2.37
N LEU A 86 26.58 -3.00 2.46
CA LEU A 86 26.21 -2.20 3.61
C LEU A 86 25.56 -3.08 4.68
N LEU A 87 26.19 -3.20 5.85
CA LEU A 87 25.68 -3.97 6.98
C LEU A 87 24.82 -3.12 7.93
N ASP A 88 25.20 -1.86 8.14
CA ASP A 88 24.44 -0.87 8.92
C ASP A 88 24.41 0.51 8.22
N GLY A 89 23.32 1.26 8.45
CA GLY A 89 23.18 2.63 7.95
C GLY A 89 22.35 2.79 6.67
N GLN A 90 21.72 1.72 6.17
CA GLN A 90 20.87 1.74 4.96
C GLN A 90 19.88 2.91 4.93
N GLN A 91 19.17 3.15 6.03
CA GLN A 91 18.14 4.20 6.08
C GLN A 91 18.74 5.60 6.00
N ARG A 92 19.91 5.81 6.64
CA ARG A 92 20.68 7.06 6.53
C ARG A 92 21.12 7.28 5.08
N CYS A 93 21.66 6.25 4.43
CA CYS A 93 22.07 6.34 3.02
C CYS A 93 20.89 6.70 2.11
N ASN A 94 19.74 6.03 2.24
CA ASN A 94 18.55 6.35 1.44
C ASN A 94 18.07 7.80 1.66
N ALA A 95 18.08 8.27 2.91
CA ALA A 95 17.73 9.65 3.24
C ALA A 95 18.73 10.66 2.64
N ILE A 96 20.03 10.35 2.64
CA ILE A 96 21.08 11.16 2.00
C ILE A 96 20.85 11.20 0.48
N THR A 97 20.58 10.07 -0.17
CA THR A 97 20.29 10.00 -1.61
C THR A 97 19.12 10.91 -2.00
N LEU A 98 18.08 10.99 -1.16
CA LEU A 98 16.91 11.84 -1.42
C LEU A 98 17.26 13.35 -1.55
N GLY A 99 18.30 13.83 -0.87
CA GLY A 99 18.73 15.23 -0.96
C GLY A 99 19.53 15.58 -2.21
N TYR A 100 19.88 14.59 -3.04
CA TYR A 100 20.55 14.80 -4.33
C TYR A 100 19.69 14.37 -5.53
N HIS A 101 18.57 13.69 -5.29
CA HIS A 101 17.65 13.26 -6.34
C HIS A 101 16.77 14.42 -6.82
N ASP A 102 16.79 14.75 -8.13
CA ASP A 102 15.89 15.74 -8.75
C ASP A 102 14.67 15.05 -9.39
N PRO A 103 13.50 15.02 -8.71
CA PRO A 103 12.28 14.38 -9.24
C PRO A 103 11.63 15.16 -10.40
N PHE A 104 12.16 16.33 -10.74
CA PHE A 104 11.74 17.17 -11.86
C PHE A 104 12.64 17.01 -13.08
N ASP A 105 13.69 16.19 -13.00
CA ASP A 105 14.47 15.84 -14.18
C ASP A 105 13.64 14.93 -15.11
N GLY A 106 13.67 15.24 -16.42
CA GLY A 106 12.99 14.44 -17.44
C GLY A 106 13.78 13.19 -17.84
N SER A 107 14.97 12.98 -17.26
CA SER A 107 15.89 11.89 -17.60
C SER A 107 15.38 10.52 -17.17
N GLY A 108 14.39 10.46 -16.28
CA GLY A 108 13.83 9.19 -15.81
C GLY A 108 14.83 8.37 -15.01
N THR A 109 15.79 9.04 -14.35
CA THR A 109 16.84 8.41 -13.53
C THR A 109 16.17 7.55 -12.46
N LYS A 110 16.28 6.23 -12.60
CA LYS A 110 15.66 5.26 -11.70
C LYS A 110 16.43 5.18 -10.39
N VAL A 111 16.02 5.95 -9.38
CA VAL A 111 16.56 5.81 -8.01
C VAL A 111 16.09 4.50 -7.39
N ARG A 112 16.90 3.93 -6.49
CA ARG A 112 16.52 2.77 -5.69
C ARG A 112 15.27 3.05 -4.85
N GLY A 113 14.29 2.13 -4.93
CA GLY A 113 13.13 2.12 -4.05
C GLY A 113 12.22 3.35 -4.17
N ASN A 114 11.57 3.71 -3.07
CA ASN A 114 10.49 4.71 -3.00
C ASN A 114 10.95 6.16 -3.20
N ALA A 115 12.25 6.39 -3.43
CA ALA A 115 12.85 7.71 -3.53
C ALA A 115 12.47 8.43 -4.84
N SER A 116 12.05 7.71 -5.88
CA SER A 116 11.61 8.31 -7.16
C SER A 116 10.33 9.16 -7.03
N GLU A 117 9.58 9.00 -5.95
CA GLU A 117 8.25 9.62 -5.76
C GLU A 117 8.17 10.56 -4.56
N SER A 118 9.26 10.65 -3.78
CA SER A 118 9.36 11.55 -2.62
C SER A 118 10.26 12.73 -2.97
N ILE A 119 10.03 13.87 -2.33
CA ILE A 119 10.83 15.08 -2.53
C ILE A 119 11.27 15.59 -1.17
N LEU A 120 12.56 15.86 -1.02
CA LEU A 120 13.10 16.57 0.13
C LEU A 120 13.28 18.05 -0.23
N TRP A 121 12.73 18.91 0.60
CA TRP A 121 12.70 20.36 0.44
C TRP A 121 13.50 21.02 1.56
N LEU A 122 14.04 22.20 1.29
CA LEU A 122 14.56 23.13 2.29
C LEU A 122 13.81 24.46 2.16
N ASP A 123 13.28 24.96 3.25
CA ASP A 123 12.68 26.29 3.31
C ASP A 123 13.76 27.38 3.36
N LEU A 124 13.69 28.33 2.44
CA LEU A 124 14.60 29.48 2.39
C LEU A 124 14.24 30.61 3.37
N ALA A 125 13.05 30.56 3.97
CA ALA A 125 12.56 31.56 4.91
C ALA A 125 11.86 30.89 6.11
N PRO A 126 12.56 30.03 6.89
CA PRO A 126 11.95 29.26 7.98
C PRO A 126 11.31 30.12 9.08
N ASP A 127 11.81 31.34 9.29
CA ASP A 127 11.29 32.31 10.26
C ASP A 127 10.18 33.20 9.68
N GLY A 128 9.63 32.82 8.52
CA GLY A 128 8.62 33.58 7.82
C GLY A 128 9.18 34.68 6.91
N ILE A 129 8.30 35.23 6.09
CA ILE A 129 8.60 36.32 5.17
C ILE A 129 7.88 37.57 5.73
N PRO A 130 8.59 38.60 6.22
CA PRO A 130 7.96 39.78 6.82
C PRO A 130 6.93 40.45 5.88
N ASN A 131 5.81 40.91 6.45
CA ASN A 131 4.71 41.57 5.73
C ASN A 131 4.12 40.71 4.59
N SER A 132 4.04 39.39 4.76
CA SER A 132 3.36 38.47 3.83
C SER A 132 2.40 37.56 4.60
N GLU A 133 1.48 36.89 3.89
CA GLU A 133 0.61 35.85 4.47
C GLU A 133 1.42 34.71 5.16
N ALA A 134 2.72 34.62 4.86
CA ALA A 134 3.66 33.64 5.39
C ALA A 134 4.17 33.92 6.82
N GLU A 135 3.85 35.07 7.44
CA GLU A 135 4.21 35.36 8.84
C GLU A 135 3.67 34.31 9.84
N SER A 136 2.64 33.55 9.44
CA SER A 136 1.97 32.54 10.26
C SER A 136 2.57 31.12 10.21
N ARG A 137 3.66 30.88 9.47
CA ARG A 137 4.24 29.52 9.27
C ARG A 137 5.68 29.39 9.78
N GLN A 138 6.02 30.11 10.84
CA GLN A 138 7.34 30.00 11.49
C GLN A 138 7.55 28.61 12.10
N ILE A 139 8.81 28.20 12.23
CA ILE A 139 9.17 27.04 13.05
C ILE A 139 8.62 27.30 14.47
N PRO A 140 7.83 26.37 15.05
CA PRO A 140 7.30 26.57 16.39
C PRO A 140 8.44 26.72 17.40
N ASN A 141 8.30 27.65 18.36
CA ASN A 141 9.31 27.85 19.43
C ASN A 141 9.61 26.58 20.25
N SER A 142 8.71 25.59 20.22
CA SER A 142 8.88 24.29 20.86
C SER A 142 9.64 23.26 20.03
N SER A 143 9.89 23.54 18.75
CA SER A 143 10.66 22.66 17.87
C SER A 143 12.14 22.80 18.21
N THR A 144 12.86 21.70 18.12
CA THR A 144 14.32 21.74 18.26
C THR A 144 15.01 22.19 16.99
N ARG A 145 14.32 22.25 15.83
CA ARG A 145 14.82 22.50 14.46
C ARG A 145 15.39 23.91 14.25
N GLU A 146 16.40 24.02 13.38
CA GLU A 146 17.04 25.28 12.98
C GLU A 146 16.90 25.49 11.48
N PHE A 147 16.97 24.40 10.71
CA PHE A 147 16.66 24.38 9.30
C PHE A 147 15.35 23.63 9.07
N LEU A 148 14.43 24.24 8.33
CA LEU A 148 13.15 23.60 8.01
C LEU A 148 13.29 22.74 6.75
N THR A 149 13.72 21.50 6.95
CA THR A 149 13.70 20.46 5.90
C THR A 149 12.37 19.74 5.92
N ARG A 150 11.77 19.54 4.73
CA ARG A 150 10.44 18.95 4.60
C ARG A 150 10.42 17.79 3.61
N VAL A 151 9.67 16.74 3.89
CA VAL A 151 9.45 15.65 2.92
C VAL A 151 8.01 15.65 2.41
N THR A 152 7.82 15.57 1.10
CA THR A 152 6.53 15.24 0.47
C THR A 152 6.59 13.84 -0.14
N THR A 153 5.46 13.14 -0.12
CA THR A 153 5.32 11.76 -0.63
C THR A 153 4.01 11.62 -1.40
N LEU A 154 3.82 10.53 -2.18
CA LEU A 154 2.53 10.30 -2.85
C LEU A 154 1.34 10.24 -1.88
N ALA A 155 1.57 9.76 -0.66
CA ALA A 155 0.55 9.71 0.38
C ALA A 155 0.25 11.11 0.95
N HIS A 156 1.27 11.96 1.11
CA HIS A 156 1.16 13.32 1.63
C HIS A 156 1.88 14.32 0.71
N PRO A 157 1.28 14.68 -0.45
CA PRO A 157 1.91 15.56 -1.42
C PRO A 157 2.06 17.00 -0.89
N TRP A 158 1.24 17.38 0.09
CA TRP A 158 1.28 18.65 0.84
C TRP A 158 2.24 18.64 2.05
N GLY A 159 2.88 17.51 2.36
CA GLY A 159 3.80 17.37 3.48
C GLY A 159 3.13 17.23 4.86
N TYR A 160 3.85 17.67 5.90
CA TYR A 160 3.56 17.42 7.33
C TYR A 160 3.55 18.73 8.15
N GLN A 161 3.32 18.66 9.46
CA GLN A 161 3.52 19.77 10.40
C GLN A 161 5.01 20.13 10.53
N PRO A 162 5.34 21.39 10.85
CA PRO A 162 6.72 21.87 10.95
C PRO A 162 7.40 21.50 12.28
N ASP A 163 6.69 20.85 13.21
CA ASP A 163 7.25 20.43 14.50
C ASP A 163 8.17 19.18 14.40
N ASP A 164 8.79 18.84 15.53
CA ASP A 164 9.73 17.70 15.62
C ASP A 164 9.06 16.35 15.37
N SER A 165 7.73 16.24 15.57
CA SER A 165 7.00 15.01 15.28
C SER A 165 6.78 14.79 13.79
N ALA A 166 6.89 15.86 12.97
CA ALA A 166 6.44 15.89 11.58
C ALA A 166 5.06 15.22 11.45
N GLY A 167 4.15 15.59 12.36
CA GLY A 167 2.78 15.09 12.41
C GLY A 167 2.03 15.42 11.12
N ARG A 168 0.90 14.76 10.86
CA ARG A 168 0.13 15.05 9.64
C ARG A 168 -0.49 16.43 9.70
N LEU A 169 -0.63 17.04 8.53
CA LEU A 169 -1.49 18.21 8.40
C LEU A 169 -2.95 17.84 8.71
N ALA A 170 -3.69 18.79 9.26
CA ALA A 170 -5.13 18.71 9.32
C ALA A 170 -5.70 18.66 7.90
N ALA A 171 -6.90 18.09 7.79
CA ALA A 171 -7.55 17.88 6.51
C ALA A 171 -7.89 19.18 5.78
N SER A 172 -8.28 20.22 6.54
CA SER A 172 -8.49 21.57 6.01
C SER A 172 -7.21 22.13 5.39
N GLU A 173 -6.08 22.00 6.07
CA GLU A 173 -4.78 22.48 5.58
C GLU A 173 -4.35 21.76 4.29
N ALA A 174 -4.59 20.45 4.19
CA ALA A 174 -4.32 19.69 2.96
C ALA A 174 -5.19 20.19 1.80
N ARG A 175 -6.46 20.53 2.05
CA ARG A 175 -7.35 21.12 1.05
C ARG A 175 -6.88 22.52 0.63
N ASP A 176 -6.54 23.37 1.58
CA ASP A 176 -6.05 24.73 1.33
C ASP A 176 -4.78 24.70 0.46
N ALA A 177 -3.89 23.73 0.67
CA ALA A 177 -2.71 23.52 -0.16
C ALA A 177 -3.05 23.22 -1.63
N VAL A 178 -4.06 22.39 -1.87
CA VAL A 178 -4.53 22.07 -3.23
C VAL A 178 -5.22 23.28 -3.84
N GLU A 179 -6.12 23.94 -3.11
CA GLU A 179 -6.84 25.12 -3.60
C GLU A 179 -5.88 26.26 -3.96
N TRP A 180 -4.83 26.48 -3.16
CA TRP A 180 -3.84 27.51 -3.42
C TRP A 180 -3.05 27.27 -4.71
N GLU A 181 -2.58 26.03 -4.92
CA GLU A 181 -1.79 25.69 -6.11
C GLU A 181 -2.64 25.73 -7.40
N TYR A 182 -3.92 25.34 -7.30
CA TYR A 182 -4.87 25.30 -8.40
C TYR A 182 -5.80 26.52 -8.46
N TYR A 183 -5.49 27.60 -7.73
CA TYR A 183 -6.33 28.79 -7.70
C TYR A 183 -6.54 29.36 -9.11
N GLY A 184 -7.81 29.58 -9.49
CA GLY A 184 -8.19 30.04 -10.83
C GLY A 184 -8.03 28.99 -11.94
N LYS A 185 -7.75 27.72 -11.60
CA LYS A 185 -7.67 26.57 -12.52
C LYS A 185 -8.78 25.57 -12.20
N GLU A 186 -9.03 24.64 -13.12
CA GLU A 186 -9.89 23.49 -12.81
C GLU A 186 -9.27 22.63 -11.70
N ALA A 187 -10.11 22.17 -10.78
CA ALA A 187 -9.69 21.29 -9.71
C ALA A 187 -9.10 19.98 -10.27
N PRO A 188 -8.06 19.42 -9.63
CA PRO A 188 -7.41 18.22 -10.14
C PRO A 188 -8.35 17.02 -10.10
N LYS A 189 -8.51 16.34 -11.25
CA LYS A 189 -9.35 15.13 -11.39
C LYS A 189 -8.86 13.98 -10.50
N HIS A 190 -7.55 13.91 -10.27
CA HIS A 190 -6.87 12.87 -9.49
C HIS A 190 -6.24 13.48 -8.23
N ARG A 191 -5.93 12.66 -7.21
CA ARG A 191 -5.15 13.13 -6.06
C ARG A 191 -3.78 13.66 -6.57
N PRO A 192 -3.34 14.87 -6.18
CA PRO A 192 -2.07 15.44 -6.64
C PRO A 192 -0.86 14.56 -6.31
N LEU A 193 0.17 14.62 -7.14
CA LEU A 193 1.46 13.97 -6.90
C LEU A 193 2.37 14.86 -6.04
N SER A 194 3.44 14.29 -5.47
CA SER A 194 4.41 15.02 -4.63
C SER A 194 5.06 16.22 -5.34
N ARG A 195 5.15 16.18 -6.68
CA ARG A 195 5.71 17.24 -7.53
C ARG A 195 4.72 18.34 -7.84
N ASP A 196 3.42 18.10 -7.65
CA ASP A 196 2.37 19.03 -8.05
C ASP A 196 2.13 20.10 -6.98
N LEU A 197 2.48 19.82 -5.72
CA LEU A 197 2.26 20.70 -4.58
C LEU A 197 3.58 21.06 -3.88
N LEU A 198 3.52 22.07 -3.01
CA LEU A 198 4.56 22.36 -2.03
C LEU A 198 4.27 21.70 -0.67
N PRO A 199 5.30 21.56 0.20
CA PRO A 199 5.06 21.33 1.62
C PRO A 199 4.35 22.55 2.25
N TRP A 200 3.05 22.43 2.51
CA TRP A 200 2.14 23.55 2.82
C TRP A 200 2.60 24.45 3.98
N ARG A 201 3.18 23.84 5.02
CA ARG A 201 3.76 24.54 6.17
C ARG A 201 5.21 24.97 5.91
N SER A 202 5.43 25.58 4.76
CA SER A 202 6.70 26.21 4.36
C SER A 202 6.42 27.58 3.75
N ASN A 203 7.40 28.48 3.84
CA ASN A 203 7.36 29.87 3.40
C ASN A 203 8.01 30.04 2.02
N ALA A 204 9.18 29.43 1.80
CA ALA A 204 9.93 29.51 0.56
C ALA A 204 10.61 28.17 0.24
N PRO A 205 9.85 27.09 0.00
CA PRO A 205 10.41 25.75 -0.19
C PRO A 205 11.13 25.62 -1.53
N VAL A 206 12.33 25.03 -1.50
CA VAL A 206 13.11 24.65 -2.70
C VAL A 206 13.50 23.17 -2.58
N PRO A 207 13.39 22.36 -3.65
CA PRO A 207 13.94 21.00 -3.65
C PRO A 207 15.42 21.02 -3.26
N LEU A 208 15.80 20.23 -2.25
CA LEU A 208 17.16 20.25 -1.73
C LEU A 208 18.19 19.83 -2.80
N SER A 209 17.78 18.96 -3.73
CA SER A 209 18.61 18.54 -4.86
C SER A 209 18.97 19.68 -5.81
N TRP A 210 18.12 20.70 -5.95
CA TRP A 210 18.47 21.89 -6.74
C TRP A 210 19.52 22.73 -6.03
N LEU A 211 19.47 22.78 -4.70
CA LEU A 211 20.50 23.46 -3.92
C LEU A 211 21.82 22.69 -3.99
N THR A 212 21.82 21.39 -3.68
CA THR A 212 23.06 20.59 -3.66
C THR A 212 23.73 20.48 -5.03
N ARG A 213 22.94 20.45 -6.11
CA ARG A 213 23.46 20.41 -7.49
C ARG A 213 24.34 21.61 -7.84
N PHE A 214 24.00 22.82 -7.37
CA PHE A 214 24.70 24.04 -7.77
C PHE A 214 25.80 24.48 -6.79
N LEU A 215 26.02 23.75 -5.69
CA LEU A 215 27.02 24.12 -4.67
C LEU A 215 28.47 24.02 -5.14
N THR A 216 28.72 23.17 -6.13
CA THR A 216 30.05 22.96 -6.72
C THR A 216 29.95 23.10 -8.22
N ASP A 217 31.00 23.65 -8.83
CA ASP A 217 31.14 23.67 -10.29
C ASP A 217 31.56 22.29 -10.82
N ASP A 218 31.72 22.16 -12.14
CA ASP A 218 32.14 20.93 -12.80
C ASP A 218 33.55 20.46 -12.37
N SER A 219 34.36 21.35 -11.79
CA SER A 219 35.69 21.04 -11.25
C SER A 219 35.64 20.56 -9.78
N GLY A 220 34.49 20.70 -9.13
CA GLY A 220 34.28 20.35 -7.73
C GLY A 220 34.61 21.47 -6.75
N GLU A 221 34.93 22.67 -7.24
CA GLU A 221 35.19 23.83 -6.41
C GLU A 221 33.88 24.53 -6.00
N PRO A 222 33.81 25.16 -4.82
CA PRO A 222 32.59 25.84 -4.38
C PRO A 222 32.18 26.96 -5.33
N THR A 223 30.94 26.89 -5.83
CA THR A 223 30.38 27.93 -6.71
C THR A 223 30.31 29.27 -5.95
N PRO A 224 30.71 30.40 -6.56
CA PRO A 224 30.58 31.71 -5.93
C PRO A 224 29.12 31.99 -5.52
N LYS A 225 28.90 32.51 -4.30
CA LYS A 225 27.57 32.72 -3.70
C LYS A 225 26.55 33.37 -4.65
N LEU A 226 26.97 34.42 -5.39
CA LEU A 226 26.08 35.12 -6.31
C LEU A 226 25.65 34.23 -7.49
N GLU A 227 26.59 33.49 -8.06
CA GLU A 227 26.34 32.57 -9.16
C GLU A 227 25.47 31.40 -8.72
N PHE A 228 25.74 30.83 -7.56
CA PHE A 228 24.92 29.79 -6.93
C PHE A 228 23.44 30.20 -6.87
N TRP A 229 23.13 31.36 -6.29
CA TRP A 229 21.75 31.82 -6.17
C TRP A 229 21.11 32.18 -7.52
N ASN A 230 21.90 32.64 -8.50
CA ASN A 230 21.39 32.90 -9.85
C ASN A 230 20.96 31.60 -10.55
N GLN A 231 21.74 30.52 -10.41
CA GLN A 231 21.39 29.20 -10.98
C GLN A 231 20.13 28.63 -10.31
N VAL A 232 20.03 28.72 -8.97
CA VAL A 232 18.81 28.32 -8.23
C VAL A 232 17.59 29.12 -8.71
N LYS A 233 17.74 30.43 -8.88
CA LYS A 233 16.68 31.33 -9.35
C LYS A 233 16.23 30.97 -10.77
N GLU A 234 17.15 30.73 -11.70
CA GLU A 234 16.82 30.34 -13.07
C GLU A 234 16.01 29.04 -13.11
N ARG A 235 16.41 28.04 -12.32
CA ARG A 235 15.66 26.77 -12.20
C ARG A 235 14.24 26.97 -11.66
N LEU A 236 14.07 27.81 -10.64
CA LEU A 236 12.76 28.17 -10.09
C LEU A 236 11.89 28.91 -11.12
N GLU A 237 12.45 29.83 -11.90
CA GLU A 237 11.73 30.56 -12.96
C GLU A 237 11.25 29.64 -14.09
N GLN A 238 12.01 28.60 -14.43
CA GLN A 238 11.57 27.58 -15.38
C GLN A 238 10.35 26.80 -14.85
N GLU A 239 10.40 26.39 -13.58
CA GLU A 239 9.32 25.63 -12.95
C GLU A 239 8.06 26.49 -12.72
N ALA A 240 8.24 27.79 -12.42
CA ALA A 240 7.15 28.75 -12.21
C ALA A 240 6.23 28.92 -13.43
N LYS A 241 6.69 28.51 -14.63
CA LYS A 241 5.87 28.50 -15.85
C LYS A 241 4.79 27.41 -15.82
N ILE A 242 4.99 26.37 -15.01
CA ILE A 242 4.13 25.19 -14.92
C ILE A 242 3.33 25.23 -13.61
N ARG A 243 4.01 25.56 -12.51
CA ARG A 243 3.50 25.45 -11.14
C ARG A 243 3.57 26.79 -10.42
N ARG A 244 2.67 27.01 -9.45
CA ARG A 244 2.58 28.26 -8.69
C ARG A 244 3.58 28.29 -7.55
N TRP A 245 3.80 27.18 -6.85
CA TRP A 245 4.68 27.14 -5.67
C TRP A 245 6.09 27.77 -5.81
N PRO A 246 6.79 27.72 -6.96
CA PRO A 246 8.14 28.29 -7.06
C PRO A 246 8.16 29.80 -6.83
N THR A 247 7.03 30.49 -7.04
CA THR A 247 6.88 31.93 -6.83
C THR A 247 7.25 32.37 -5.42
N LEU A 248 6.96 31.56 -4.41
CA LEU A 248 7.28 31.85 -3.01
C LEU A 248 8.80 31.92 -2.76
N ALA A 249 9.55 30.96 -3.32
CA ALA A 249 11.00 30.97 -3.23
C ALA A 249 11.63 32.11 -4.05
N LEU A 250 11.06 32.42 -5.22
CA LEU A 250 11.49 33.57 -6.04
C LEU A 250 11.29 34.90 -5.30
N GLU A 251 10.17 35.07 -4.60
CA GLU A 251 9.91 36.25 -3.76
C GLU A 251 10.90 36.38 -2.61
N ALA A 252 11.26 35.27 -1.95
CA ALA A 252 12.27 35.27 -0.90
C ALA A 252 13.65 35.68 -1.44
N LEU A 253 14.05 35.15 -2.60
CA LEU A 253 15.32 35.51 -3.25
C LEU A 253 15.35 36.95 -3.76
N ALA A 254 14.22 37.50 -4.23
CA ALA A 254 14.11 38.87 -4.73
C ALA A 254 14.38 39.93 -3.65
N ARG A 255 14.22 39.61 -2.37
CA ARG A 255 14.52 40.50 -1.24
C ARG A 255 16.01 40.67 -0.97
N GLY A 256 16.86 39.90 -1.67
CA GLY A 256 18.32 40.00 -1.62
C GLY A 256 18.98 38.77 -1.00
N THR A 257 19.99 38.26 -1.68
CA THR A 257 20.75 37.04 -1.31
C THR A 257 21.71 37.24 -0.12
N ASN A 258 21.78 38.46 0.42
CA ASN A 258 22.57 38.84 1.59
C ASN A 258 21.72 38.99 2.86
N SER A 259 20.50 38.45 2.89
CA SER A 259 19.74 38.38 4.13
C SER A 259 20.42 37.42 5.14
N PRO A 260 20.36 37.69 6.46
CA PRO A 260 20.99 36.83 7.47
C PRO A 260 20.52 35.37 7.43
N SER A 261 19.25 35.14 7.06
CA SER A 261 18.69 33.80 6.89
C SER A 261 19.33 33.06 5.72
N LEU A 262 19.40 33.68 4.54
CA LEU A 262 20.04 33.08 3.35
C LEU A 262 21.56 32.90 3.53
N GLU A 263 22.22 33.76 4.31
CA GLU A 263 23.62 33.57 4.69
C GLU A 263 23.80 32.34 5.57
N THR A 264 22.96 32.18 6.59
CA THR A 264 22.95 31.00 7.46
C THR A 264 22.70 29.73 6.66
N ILE A 265 21.72 29.75 5.74
CA ILE A 265 21.39 28.62 4.84
C ILE A 265 22.55 28.30 3.91
N HIS A 266 23.14 29.29 3.23
CA HIS A 266 24.28 29.07 2.35
C HIS A 266 25.48 28.49 3.10
N ALA A 267 25.78 29.00 4.29
CA ALA A 267 26.82 28.45 5.16
C ALA A 267 26.51 26.99 5.58
N ALA A 268 25.25 26.66 5.86
CA ALA A 268 24.79 25.29 6.12
C ALA A 268 24.98 24.37 4.92
N LEU A 269 24.64 24.81 3.72
CA LEU A 269 24.82 24.03 2.50
C LEU A 269 26.31 23.78 2.21
N LEU A 270 27.18 24.76 2.44
CA LEU A 270 28.63 24.54 2.38
C LEU A 270 29.12 23.53 3.44
N ARG A 271 28.44 23.42 4.60
CA ARG A 271 28.71 22.34 5.56
C ARG A 271 28.30 20.98 5.01
N VAL A 272 27.16 20.85 4.34
CA VAL A 272 26.71 19.60 3.68
C VAL A 272 27.81 19.06 2.75
N GLU A 273 28.38 19.91 1.90
CA GLU A 273 29.48 19.54 0.99
C GLU A 273 30.75 19.09 1.74
N ARG A 274 31.01 19.69 2.91
CA ARG A 274 32.16 19.35 3.76
C ARG A 274 31.89 18.20 4.72
N THR A 275 30.64 17.78 4.90
CA THR A 275 30.29 16.69 5.81
C THR A 275 30.97 15.42 5.35
N ARG A 276 31.57 14.73 6.32
CA ARG A 276 32.25 13.47 6.10
C ARG A 276 31.70 12.41 7.06
N VAL A 277 31.43 11.24 6.53
CA VAL A 277 30.92 10.09 7.28
C VAL A 277 32.02 9.04 7.36
N VAL A 278 32.18 8.45 8.55
CA VAL A 278 33.14 7.36 8.75
C VAL A 278 32.52 6.04 8.29
N ILE A 279 33.26 5.31 7.46
CA ILE A 279 32.95 3.93 7.09
C ILE A 279 33.89 3.00 7.86
N ILE A 280 33.30 2.02 8.55
CA ILE A 280 33.99 0.93 9.23
C ILE A 280 33.80 -0.33 8.38
N GLU A 281 34.89 -0.95 7.97
CA GLU A 281 34.82 -2.23 7.23
C GLU A 281 34.90 -3.41 8.23
N ALA A 282 33.85 -4.22 8.29
CA ALA A 282 33.82 -5.41 9.12
C ALA A 282 34.81 -6.45 8.57
N PRO A 283 35.77 -6.94 9.38
CA PRO A 283 36.74 -7.93 8.94
C PRO A 283 36.05 -9.24 8.51
N PRO A 284 36.62 -9.95 7.52
CA PRO A 284 36.05 -11.21 7.01
C PRO A 284 35.81 -12.26 8.11
N ASP A 285 36.66 -12.30 9.13
CA ASP A 285 36.57 -13.26 10.24
C ASP A 285 35.29 -13.11 11.08
N LEU A 286 34.67 -11.92 11.13
CA LEU A 286 33.39 -11.72 11.83
C LEU A 286 32.21 -12.38 11.11
N LEU A 287 32.37 -12.70 9.83
CA LEU A 287 31.37 -13.36 9.01
C LEU A 287 31.61 -14.88 8.93
N ALA A 288 32.75 -15.37 9.43
CA ALA A 288 33.09 -16.78 9.46
C ALA A 288 32.29 -17.53 10.54
N GLN A 289 31.92 -18.79 10.26
CA GLN A 289 31.20 -19.63 11.21
C GLN A 289 31.97 -19.78 12.53
N SER A 290 31.26 -19.59 13.64
CA SER A 290 31.83 -19.78 14.98
C SER A 290 32.17 -21.26 15.25
N GLN A 291 33.06 -21.53 16.20
CA GLN A 291 33.37 -22.91 16.61
C GLN A 291 32.12 -23.68 17.09
N GLN A 292 31.18 -22.98 17.71
CA GLN A 292 29.93 -23.57 18.19
C GLN A 292 28.97 -23.87 17.03
N GLU A 293 28.94 -23.04 15.98
CA GLU A 293 28.20 -23.33 14.74
C GLU A 293 28.80 -24.54 14.01
N ARG A 294 30.13 -24.66 13.98
CA ARG A 294 30.83 -25.82 13.40
C ARG A 294 30.54 -27.12 14.15
N ALA A 295 30.46 -27.06 15.49
CA ALA A 295 30.18 -28.24 16.32
C ALA A 295 28.73 -28.74 16.20
N VAL A 296 27.77 -27.86 15.88
CA VAL A 296 26.35 -28.20 15.70
C VAL A 296 26.06 -28.66 14.26
N ALA A 297 26.98 -28.40 13.31
CA ALA A 297 26.84 -28.81 11.91
C ALA A 297 26.80 -30.34 11.72
N ASP A 298 27.48 -31.11 12.58
CA ASP A 298 27.53 -32.57 12.53
C ASP A 298 26.24 -33.29 12.99
N GLU A 299 25.30 -32.60 13.66
CA GLU A 299 24.04 -33.20 14.15
C GLU A 299 22.81 -32.91 13.26
N GLY A 300 23.02 -32.45 12.02
CA GLY A 300 21.92 -32.13 11.10
C GLY A 300 21.03 -30.96 11.56
N ARG A 301 21.48 -30.18 12.55
CA ARG A 301 20.85 -28.94 13.06
C ARG A 301 21.69 -27.71 12.76
N ALA A 302 22.34 -27.70 11.61
CA ALA A 302 23.21 -26.61 11.22
C ALA A 302 22.43 -25.36 10.75
N GLU A 303 23.07 -24.19 10.96
CA GLU A 303 23.07 -23.07 10.01
C GLU A 303 21.96 -22.02 10.11
N ILE A 304 22.00 -21.18 11.15
CA ILE A 304 21.90 -19.74 10.92
C ILE A 304 23.32 -19.30 10.51
N SER A 305 23.50 -18.62 9.37
CA SER A 305 24.84 -18.10 9.04
C SER A 305 25.24 -17.02 10.06
N SER A 306 26.52 -16.94 10.43
CA SER A 306 27.04 -15.86 11.30
C SER A 306 26.60 -14.47 10.80
N ILE A 307 26.41 -14.33 9.48
CA ILE A 307 25.82 -13.19 8.79
C ILE A 307 24.37 -12.92 9.22
N GLU A 308 23.47 -13.91 9.15
CA GLU A 308 22.08 -13.78 9.63
C GLU A 308 22.01 -13.38 11.12
N HIS A 309 22.90 -13.94 11.95
CA HIS A 309 22.99 -13.56 13.37
C HIS A 309 23.46 -12.13 13.57
N LEU A 310 24.50 -11.70 12.84
CA LEU A 310 24.99 -10.33 12.86
C LEU A 310 23.90 -9.36 12.40
N PHE A 311 23.20 -9.66 11.30
CA PHE A 311 22.07 -8.86 10.83
C PHE A 311 20.92 -8.81 11.83
N SER A 312 20.55 -9.94 12.43
CA SER A 312 19.51 -9.97 13.47
C SER A 312 19.89 -9.10 14.67
N ARG A 313 21.17 -9.12 15.08
CA ARG A 313 21.67 -8.33 16.22
C ARG A 313 21.79 -6.84 15.91
N LEU A 314 22.32 -6.47 14.75
CA LEU A 314 22.45 -5.07 14.34
C LEU A 314 21.07 -4.42 14.13
N ASN A 315 20.10 -5.17 13.60
CA ASN A 315 18.76 -4.65 13.32
C ASN A 315 17.77 -4.77 14.49
N ARG A 316 18.14 -5.41 15.61
CA ARG A 316 17.27 -5.62 16.79
C ARG A 316 16.89 -4.35 17.54
N LEU A 317 17.62 -3.25 17.35
CA LEU A 317 17.27 -1.94 17.90
C LEU A 317 16.28 -1.16 17.01
N GLY A 318 15.78 -1.75 15.91
CA GLY A 318 14.73 -1.21 15.03
C GLY A 318 13.39 -1.96 15.10
N LYS A 319 12.45 -1.64 14.19
CA LYS A 319 11.12 -2.30 14.08
C LYS A 319 11.28 -3.83 13.85
N PRO A 320 10.70 -4.71 14.70
CA PRO A 320 10.83 -6.17 14.58
C PRO A 320 10.10 -6.74 13.34
N LEU A 321 10.60 -7.86 12.81
CA LEU A 321 10.10 -8.54 11.59
C LEU A 321 8.91 -9.47 11.89
N ASP A 322 7.96 -9.54 10.96
CA ASP A 322 6.94 -10.60 10.90
C ASP A 322 7.51 -11.90 10.30
N GLY A 323 6.87 -13.05 10.55
CA GLY A 323 7.33 -14.37 10.11
C GLY A 323 7.44 -14.53 8.59
N GLU A 324 6.52 -13.96 7.81
CA GLU A 324 6.56 -13.95 6.34
C GLU A 324 7.68 -13.03 5.81
N GLU A 325 7.91 -11.87 6.44
CA GLU A 325 8.98 -10.95 6.07
C GLU A 325 10.37 -11.54 6.33
N LEU A 326 10.51 -12.29 7.42
CA LEU A 326 11.73 -13.04 7.72
C LEU A 326 11.98 -14.12 6.66
N ALA A 327 10.96 -14.91 6.31
CA ALA A 327 11.07 -15.94 5.27
C ALA A 327 11.47 -15.33 3.92
N TYR A 328 10.86 -14.21 3.52
CA TYR A 328 11.21 -13.56 2.26
C TYR A 328 12.61 -12.94 2.27
N SER A 329 13.07 -12.41 3.40
CA SER A 329 14.44 -11.92 3.54
C SER A 329 15.45 -13.06 3.31
N LEU A 330 15.18 -14.25 3.83
CA LEU A 330 16.01 -15.44 3.58
C LEU A 330 15.99 -15.87 2.11
N ILE A 331 14.84 -15.78 1.43
CA ILE A 331 14.76 -16.04 -0.02
C ILE A 331 15.64 -15.05 -0.77
N LYS A 332 15.60 -13.75 -0.43
CA LYS A 332 16.51 -12.77 -1.06
C LYS A 332 17.97 -13.15 -0.87
N ALA A 333 18.33 -13.66 0.30
CA ALA A 333 19.71 -14.01 0.63
C ALA A 333 20.20 -15.28 -0.08
N TYR A 334 19.38 -16.34 -0.16
CA TYR A 334 19.80 -17.63 -0.72
C TYR A 334 19.35 -17.86 -2.16
N TRP A 335 18.44 -17.03 -2.66
CA TRP A 335 17.79 -17.19 -3.97
C TRP A 335 17.45 -15.83 -4.60
N PRO A 336 18.46 -14.96 -4.83
CA PRO A 336 18.26 -13.58 -5.26
C PRO A 336 17.53 -13.46 -6.62
N GLU A 337 17.72 -14.42 -7.52
CA GLU A 337 17.08 -14.46 -8.84
C GLU A 337 15.56 -14.56 -8.70
N VAL A 338 15.10 -15.50 -7.85
CA VAL A 338 13.69 -15.69 -7.53
C VAL A 338 13.11 -14.44 -6.87
N ALA A 339 13.85 -13.81 -5.96
CA ALA A 339 13.34 -12.65 -5.25
C ALA A 339 13.19 -11.41 -6.15
N ASN A 340 14.12 -11.17 -7.08
CA ASN A 340 14.04 -10.06 -8.04
C ASN A 340 12.81 -10.19 -8.94
N LEU A 341 12.50 -11.41 -9.39
CA LEU A 341 11.30 -11.70 -10.18
C LEU A 341 10.03 -11.46 -9.36
N ILE A 342 10.01 -11.88 -8.09
CA ILE A 342 8.88 -11.62 -7.19
C ILE A 342 8.67 -10.11 -6.98
N ASP A 343 9.73 -9.34 -6.70
CA ASP A 343 9.61 -7.88 -6.49
C ASP A 343 9.01 -7.20 -7.74
N ALA A 344 9.39 -7.64 -8.95
CA ALA A 344 8.83 -7.11 -10.20
C ALA A 344 7.33 -7.47 -10.38
N VAL A 345 6.92 -8.69 -10.03
CA VAL A 345 5.53 -9.15 -10.16
C VAL A 345 4.63 -8.64 -9.02
N ALA A 346 5.16 -8.38 -7.84
CA ALA A 346 4.38 -7.96 -6.67
C ALA A 346 3.75 -6.56 -6.80
N THR A 347 4.38 -5.69 -7.59
CA THR A 347 4.01 -4.29 -7.79
C THR A 347 2.52 -4.15 -8.16
N ARG A 348 1.80 -3.22 -7.50
CA ARG A 348 0.35 -2.97 -7.67
C ARG A 348 -0.60 -4.11 -7.30
N ARG A 349 -0.11 -5.23 -6.77
CA ARG A 349 -0.94 -6.39 -6.40
C ARG A 349 -0.96 -6.62 -4.89
N LEU A 350 0.14 -7.09 -4.32
CA LEU A 350 0.26 -7.44 -2.90
C LEU A 350 1.73 -7.35 -2.44
N PRO A 351 2.01 -7.29 -1.13
CA PRO A 351 3.38 -7.29 -0.65
C PRO A 351 4.18 -8.49 -1.16
N ALA A 352 5.42 -8.26 -1.58
CA ALA A 352 6.30 -9.28 -2.14
C ALA A 352 6.53 -10.49 -1.19
N SER A 353 6.59 -10.22 0.12
CA SER A 353 6.68 -11.25 1.16
C SER A 353 5.48 -12.20 1.22
N HIS A 354 4.30 -11.72 0.84
CA HIS A 354 3.10 -12.55 0.78
C HIS A 354 3.00 -13.29 -0.56
N LEU A 355 3.33 -12.60 -1.68
CA LEU A 355 3.33 -13.21 -3.01
C LEU A 355 4.29 -14.39 -3.11
N VAL A 356 5.48 -14.31 -2.52
CA VAL A 356 6.44 -15.43 -2.57
C VAL A 356 5.90 -16.68 -1.89
N SER A 357 5.18 -16.52 -0.77
CA SER A 357 4.57 -17.62 -0.03
C SER A 357 3.54 -18.34 -0.90
N LEU A 358 2.68 -17.56 -1.57
CA LEU A 358 1.69 -18.07 -2.51
C LEU A 358 2.35 -18.74 -3.72
N ALA A 359 3.35 -18.10 -4.33
CA ALA A 359 4.03 -18.61 -5.52
C ALA A 359 4.73 -19.95 -5.26
N ILE A 360 5.41 -20.08 -4.12
CA ILE A 360 6.03 -21.34 -3.71
C ILE A 360 4.99 -22.43 -3.52
N ARG A 361 3.86 -22.12 -2.86
CA ARG A 361 2.77 -23.10 -2.68
C ARG A 361 2.14 -23.50 -4.01
N THR A 362 1.97 -22.57 -4.96
CA THR A 362 1.46 -22.88 -6.30
C THR A 362 2.41 -23.83 -7.03
N ALA A 363 3.71 -23.54 -6.99
CA ALA A 363 4.73 -24.36 -7.65
C ALA A 363 4.83 -25.78 -7.08
N LEU A 364 4.58 -25.95 -5.78
CA LEU A 364 4.60 -27.25 -5.10
C LEU A 364 3.26 -28.00 -5.14
N THR A 365 2.21 -27.39 -5.69
CA THR A 365 0.94 -28.08 -5.90
C THR A 365 1.03 -28.89 -7.20
N ASP A 366 1.00 -30.21 -7.07
CA ASP A 366 1.09 -31.09 -8.24
C ASP A 366 -0.16 -30.97 -9.13
N PRO A 367 0.00 -30.98 -10.48
CA PRO A 367 -1.10 -30.87 -11.44
C PRO A 367 -2.29 -31.83 -11.27
N GLY A 368 -2.07 -33.01 -10.67
CA GLY A 368 -3.10 -34.02 -10.41
C GLY A 368 -3.49 -34.12 -8.93
N SER A 369 -2.99 -33.21 -8.08
CA SER A 369 -3.37 -33.16 -6.67
C SER A 369 -4.79 -32.63 -6.52
N THR A 370 -5.56 -33.22 -5.62
CA THR A 370 -6.84 -32.66 -5.16
C THR A 370 -6.69 -31.74 -3.95
N LYS A 371 -5.45 -31.53 -3.49
CA LYS A 371 -5.12 -30.67 -2.34
C LYS A 371 -4.04 -29.65 -2.68
N LEU A 372 -4.22 -28.43 -2.20
CA LEU A 372 -3.22 -27.38 -2.34
C LEU A 372 -2.02 -27.62 -1.41
N ALA A 373 -0.83 -27.21 -1.84
CA ALA A 373 0.36 -27.29 -1.00
C ALA A 373 0.23 -26.40 0.25
N ARG A 374 0.68 -26.94 1.39
CA ARG A 374 0.71 -26.22 2.68
C ARG A 374 1.89 -25.25 2.73
N GLY A 375 1.83 -24.30 3.67
CA GLY A 375 2.92 -23.37 3.93
C GLY A 375 4.23 -24.08 4.31
N ILE A 376 5.36 -23.50 3.92
CA ILE A 376 6.71 -24.05 4.16
C ILE A 376 7.32 -23.39 5.40
N THR A 377 7.96 -24.20 6.25
CA THR A 377 8.72 -23.69 7.40
C THR A 377 10.08 -23.12 6.97
N ILE A 378 10.61 -22.16 7.71
CA ILE A 378 11.92 -21.55 7.41
C ILE A 378 13.05 -22.60 7.24
N PRO A 379 13.22 -23.60 8.12
CA PRO A 379 14.25 -24.63 7.93
C PRO A 379 14.08 -25.41 6.62
N ARG A 380 12.84 -25.73 6.24
CA ARG A 380 12.56 -26.45 5.00
C ARG A 380 12.85 -25.58 3.77
N LEU A 381 12.48 -24.31 3.82
CA LEU A 381 12.77 -23.33 2.77
C LEU A 381 14.29 -23.19 2.55
N ARG A 382 15.08 -23.13 3.63
CA ARG A 382 16.55 -23.10 3.56
C ARG A 382 17.10 -24.37 2.91
N ALA A 383 16.59 -25.55 3.29
CA ALA A 383 17.01 -26.82 2.70
C ALA A 383 16.71 -26.91 1.19
N ILE A 384 15.60 -26.32 0.73
CA ILE A 384 15.26 -26.22 -0.70
C ILE A 384 16.22 -25.24 -1.40
N ALA A 385 16.42 -24.05 -0.83
CA ALA A 385 17.26 -23.01 -1.42
C ALA A 385 18.76 -23.37 -1.48
N LYS A 386 19.24 -24.33 -0.67
CA LYS A 386 20.63 -24.83 -0.70
C LYS A 386 20.80 -26.16 -1.42
N ALA A 387 19.73 -26.76 -1.95
CA ALA A 387 19.81 -28.07 -2.58
C ALA A 387 20.68 -28.01 -3.85
N LEU A 388 21.67 -28.92 -3.93
CA LEU A 388 22.58 -29.06 -5.07
C LEU A 388 22.04 -30.08 -6.09
N PRO A 389 22.46 -29.97 -7.37
CA PRO A 389 22.20 -30.99 -8.38
C PRO A 389 22.72 -32.36 -7.92
N PRO A 390 22.04 -33.46 -8.29
CA PRO A 390 22.56 -34.80 -8.01
C PRO A 390 23.89 -35.03 -8.73
N SER A 391 24.76 -35.82 -8.12
CA SER A 391 25.96 -36.34 -8.78
C SER A 391 25.57 -37.27 -9.93
N GLU A 392 26.49 -37.49 -10.85
CA GLU A 392 26.27 -38.37 -12.00
C GLU A 392 25.88 -39.80 -11.54
N GLY A 393 24.66 -40.25 -11.87
CA GLY A 393 24.12 -41.54 -11.46
C GLY A 393 23.36 -41.57 -10.12
N GLU A 394 23.23 -40.44 -9.42
CA GLU A 394 22.44 -40.34 -8.18
C GLU A 394 21.02 -39.79 -8.44
N GLU A 395 20.06 -40.25 -7.63
CA GLU A 395 18.69 -39.73 -7.66
C GLU A 395 18.62 -38.31 -7.06
N PRO A 396 17.87 -37.37 -7.65
CA PRO A 396 17.76 -36.01 -7.12
C PRO A 396 17.06 -35.99 -5.77
N SER A 397 17.63 -35.29 -4.79
CA SER A 397 17.01 -35.11 -3.48
C SER A 397 15.63 -34.44 -3.57
N VAL A 398 14.73 -34.73 -2.62
CA VAL A 398 13.39 -34.10 -2.57
C VAL A 398 13.50 -32.57 -2.56
N SER A 399 14.48 -32.03 -1.84
CA SER A 399 14.70 -30.58 -1.78
C SER A 399 15.13 -30.02 -3.15
N TYR A 400 15.95 -30.73 -3.91
CA TYR A 400 16.35 -30.32 -5.26
C TYR A 400 15.18 -30.40 -6.26
N GLN A 401 14.36 -31.45 -6.18
CA GLN A 401 13.15 -31.56 -7.01
C GLN A 401 12.17 -30.39 -6.74
N GLN A 402 11.98 -30.04 -5.46
CA GLN A 402 11.17 -28.88 -5.07
C GLN A 402 11.78 -27.56 -5.55
N ARG A 403 13.10 -27.41 -5.46
CA ARG A 403 13.83 -26.26 -5.98
C ARG A 403 13.53 -26.05 -7.46
N MET A 404 13.63 -27.12 -8.25
CA MET A 404 13.37 -27.09 -9.69
C MET A 404 11.94 -26.71 -10.04
N LYS A 405 10.94 -27.22 -9.30
CA LYS A 405 9.53 -26.82 -9.49
C LYS A 405 9.34 -25.32 -9.28
N ILE A 406 9.90 -24.78 -8.19
CA ILE A 406 9.81 -23.36 -7.84
C ILE A 406 10.52 -22.48 -8.88
N GLU A 407 11.76 -22.80 -9.27
CA GLU A 407 12.49 -22.08 -10.31
C GLU A 407 11.76 -22.14 -11.67
N SER A 408 11.14 -23.26 -12.02
CA SER A 408 10.35 -23.35 -13.26
C SER A 408 9.12 -22.44 -13.25
N PHE A 409 8.53 -22.20 -12.07
CA PHE A 409 7.32 -21.41 -11.93
C PHE A 409 7.61 -19.91 -11.78
N ILE A 410 8.52 -19.53 -10.88
CA ILE A 410 8.85 -18.13 -10.61
C ILE A 410 9.83 -17.56 -11.64
N GLY A 411 10.77 -18.38 -12.11
CA GLY A 411 11.68 -18.10 -13.22
C GLY A 411 13.16 -18.43 -12.96
N ASN A 412 13.68 -19.36 -13.77
CA ASN A 412 14.93 -19.30 -14.55
C ASN A 412 14.99 -20.54 -15.49
N GLY A 413 13.85 -20.93 -16.07
CA GLY A 413 13.82 -21.99 -17.09
C GLY A 413 14.51 -21.51 -18.37
N THR A 414 15.21 -22.41 -19.06
CA THR A 414 15.95 -22.21 -20.34
C THR A 414 15.14 -21.58 -21.49
N SER A 415 13.86 -21.26 -21.30
CA SER A 415 12.92 -20.74 -22.29
C SER A 415 12.60 -19.24 -22.17
N GLY A 416 13.09 -18.52 -21.14
CA GLY A 416 12.82 -17.07 -20.97
C GLY A 416 11.37 -16.72 -20.57
N PHE A 417 10.54 -17.72 -20.24
CA PHE A 417 9.13 -17.55 -19.91
C PHE A 417 8.89 -17.58 -18.39
N ASN A 418 8.25 -16.56 -17.82
CA ASN A 418 7.92 -16.47 -16.39
C ASN A 418 6.46 -16.89 -16.13
N ARG A 419 6.24 -18.10 -15.63
CA ARG A 419 4.89 -18.65 -15.40
C ARG A 419 4.13 -17.91 -14.31
N LEU A 420 4.79 -17.50 -13.22
CA LEU A 420 4.17 -16.70 -12.17
C LEU A 420 3.66 -15.36 -12.70
N ALA A 421 4.47 -14.64 -13.46
CA ALA A 421 4.07 -13.35 -14.02
C ALA A 421 2.84 -13.48 -14.91
N ASN A 422 2.78 -14.53 -15.75
CA ASN A 422 1.60 -14.82 -16.56
C ASN A 422 0.39 -15.21 -15.73
N ALA A 423 0.56 -16.07 -14.71
CA ALA A 423 -0.54 -16.46 -13.82
C ALA A 423 -1.10 -15.24 -13.08
N CYS A 424 -0.25 -14.36 -12.56
CA CYS A 424 -0.67 -13.11 -11.92
C CYS A 424 -1.36 -12.18 -12.91
N ALA A 425 -0.83 -11.99 -14.12
CA ALA A 425 -1.47 -11.16 -15.16
C ALA A 425 -2.85 -11.71 -15.56
N GLN A 426 -2.99 -13.02 -15.65
CA GLN A 426 -4.26 -13.67 -15.96
C GLN A 426 -5.28 -13.50 -14.83
N VAL A 427 -4.85 -13.64 -13.57
CA VAL A 427 -5.72 -13.37 -12.41
C VAL A 427 -6.14 -11.90 -12.36
N ASP A 428 -5.23 -10.97 -12.66
CA ASP A 428 -5.59 -9.55 -12.74
C ASP A 428 -6.60 -9.29 -13.84
N GLU A 429 -6.42 -9.90 -15.01
CA GLU A 429 -7.35 -9.80 -16.13
C GLU A 429 -8.75 -10.35 -15.77
N TRP A 430 -8.82 -11.39 -14.93
CA TRP A 430 -10.09 -11.93 -14.46
C TRP A 430 -10.75 -11.09 -13.38
N LEU A 431 -9.97 -10.53 -12.45
CA LEU A 431 -10.50 -9.97 -11.21
C LEU A 431 -10.43 -8.45 -11.11
N THR A 432 -9.60 -7.77 -11.88
CA THR A 432 -9.35 -6.33 -11.69
C THR A 432 -10.31 -5.50 -12.51
N TYR A 433 -10.86 -4.45 -11.88
CA TYR A 433 -11.71 -3.48 -12.56
C TYR A 433 -10.92 -2.71 -13.62
N ASP A 434 -11.47 -2.70 -14.83
CA ASP A 434 -11.00 -1.90 -15.96
C ASP A 434 -12.23 -1.25 -16.63
N PRO A 435 -12.33 0.09 -16.70
CA PRO A 435 -13.47 0.75 -17.32
C PRO A 435 -13.67 0.41 -18.81
N GLU A 436 -12.62 -0.05 -19.51
CA GLU A 436 -12.69 -0.39 -20.93
C GLU A 436 -12.99 -1.88 -21.15
N ASN A 437 -12.42 -2.76 -20.33
CA ASN A 437 -12.38 -4.21 -20.61
C ASN A 437 -13.04 -5.09 -19.53
N ALA A 438 -13.27 -4.56 -18.32
CA ALA A 438 -13.72 -5.36 -17.16
C ALA A 438 -14.54 -4.53 -16.16
N LEU A 439 -15.74 -4.09 -16.58
CA LEU A 439 -16.65 -3.27 -15.76
C LEU A 439 -17.11 -3.93 -14.46
N THR A 440 -17.08 -5.26 -14.39
CA THR A 440 -17.53 -6.07 -13.26
C THR A 440 -16.38 -6.43 -12.30
N GLY A 441 -15.14 -6.11 -12.67
CA GLY A 441 -13.95 -6.39 -11.87
C GLY A 441 -13.92 -5.64 -10.54
N LEU A 442 -12.98 -6.04 -9.69
CA LEU A 442 -12.74 -5.50 -8.35
C LEU A 442 -11.69 -4.37 -8.42
N PRO A 443 -11.86 -3.27 -7.68
CA PRO A 443 -10.79 -2.28 -7.55
C PRO A 443 -9.55 -2.92 -6.89
N PRO A 444 -8.32 -2.46 -7.21
CA PRO A 444 -7.07 -3.11 -6.76
C PRO A 444 -6.99 -3.35 -5.24
N VAL A 445 -7.57 -2.45 -4.44
CA VAL A 445 -7.64 -2.60 -2.98
C VAL A 445 -8.39 -3.86 -2.54
N LEU A 446 -9.44 -4.25 -3.24
CA LEU A 446 -10.23 -5.44 -2.93
C LEU A 446 -9.54 -6.70 -3.43
N VAL A 447 -8.89 -6.68 -4.61
CA VAL A 447 -8.04 -7.79 -5.06
C VAL A 447 -6.95 -8.09 -4.03
N ALA A 448 -6.29 -7.05 -3.53
CA ALA A 448 -5.26 -7.18 -2.50
C ALA A 448 -5.80 -7.63 -1.13
N SER A 449 -7.02 -7.18 -0.76
CA SER A 449 -7.71 -7.65 0.46
C SER A 449 -8.01 -9.14 0.36
N PHE A 450 -8.59 -9.56 -0.77
CA PHE A 450 -8.90 -10.95 -1.09
C PHE A 450 -7.66 -11.83 -1.08
N ALA A 451 -6.58 -11.45 -1.78
CA ALA A 451 -5.34 -12.23 -1.81
C ALA A 451 -4.75 -12.48 -0.42
N ARG A 452 -4.91 -11.52 0.50
CA ARG A 452 -4.36 -11.57 1.86
C ARG A 452 -5.24 -12.34 2.85
N SER A 453 -6.54 -12.10 2.80
CA SER A 453 -7.50 -12.61 3.78
C SER A 453 -8.18 -13.91 3.33
N SER A 454 -8.04 -14.26 2.06
CA SER A 454 -8.55 -15.49 1.44
C SER A 454 -7.46 -16.18 0.63
N SER A 455 -6.25 -16.26 1.20
CA SER A 455 -5.03 -16.73 0.54
C SER A 455 -5.16 -18.11 -0.10
N ASP A 456 -5.92 -19.05 0.48
CA ASP A 456 -6.11 -20.39 -0.10
C ASP A 456 -6.97 -20.36 -1.37
N ILE A 457 -7.98 -19.48 -1.42
CA ILE A 457 -8.81 -19.29 -2.61
C ILE A 457 -8.00 -18.56 -3.70
N PHE A 458 -7.24 -17.54 -3.32
CA PHE A 458 -6.33 -16.87 -4.26
C PHE A 458 -5.25 -17.82 -4.80
N LEU A 459 -4.74 -18.72 -3.95
CA LEU A 459 -3.80 -19.77 -4.34
C LEU A 459 -4.42 -20.72 -5.38
N PHE A 460 -5.68 -21.12 -5.20
CA PHE A 460 -6.43 -21.87 -6.21
C PHE A 460 -6.48 -21.11 -7.55
N LEU A 461 -6.73 -19.80 -7.55
CA LEU A 461 -6.77 -19.00 -8.78
C LEU A 461 -5.41 -18.92 -9.47
N LEU A 462 -4.31 -18.76 -8.72
CA LEU A 462 -2.95 -18.81 -9.29
C LEU A 462 -2.67 -20.17 -9.93
N HIS A 463 -3.08 -21.26 -9.28
CA HIS A 463 -2.92 -22.61 -9.82
C HIS A 463 -3.78 -22.81 -11.08
N LEU A 464 -5.04 -22.36 -11.06
CA LEU A 464 -5.93 -22.41 -12.22
C LEU A 464 -5.36 -21.64 -13.41
N ALA A 465 -4.87 -20.42 -13.19
CA ALA A 465 -4.25 -19.59 -14.21
C ALA A 465 -3.00 -20.26 -14.81
N ASP A 466 -2.15 -20.83 -13.97
CA ASP A 466 -0.96 -21.55 -14.44
C ASP A 466 -1.30 -22.80 -15.25
N ARG A 467 -2.40 -23.49 -14.95
CA ARG A 467 -2.89 -24.66 -15.70
C ARG A 467 -3.52 -24.27 -17.05
N LEU A 468 -4.07 -23.07 -17.16
CA LEU A 468 -4.73 -22.56 -18.37
C LEU A 468 -3.78 -21.85 -19.36
N ARG A 469 -2.54 -21.54 -18.96
CA ARG A 469 -1.59 -20.71 -19.73
C ARG A 469 -1.33 -21.12 -21.19
N GLU A 470 -1.43 -22.40 -21.51
CA GLU A 470 -1.15 -22.97 -22.84
C GLU A 470 -2.42 -23.33 -23.63
N ASN A 471 -3.60 -23.04 -23.07
CA ASN A 471 -4.88 -23.52 -23.58
C ASN A 471 -5.76 -22.35 -24.05
N GLU A 472 -6.38 -22.47 -25.23
CA GLU A 472 -7.40 -21.50 -25.68
C GLU A 472 -8.56 -21.38 -24.69
N CYS A 473 -8.83 -22.42 -23.88
CA CYS A 473 -9.79 -22.38 -22.79
C CYS A 473 -9.52 -21.23 -21.79
N GLY A 474 -8.26 -20.82 -21.59
CA GLY A 474 -7.92 -19.67 -20.73
C GLY A 474 -8.42 -18.32 -21.25
N LYS A 475 -8.65 -18.21 -22.57
CA LYS A 475 -9.20 -17.00 -23.23
C LYS A 475 -10.73 -16.98 -23.24
N ASN A 476 -11.39 -17.97 -22.65
CA ASN A 476 -12.85 -18.02 -22.60
C ASN A 476 -13.39 -16.83 -21.77
N PRO A 477 -14.22 -15.95 -22.35
CA PRO A 477 -14.75 -14.79 -21.63
C PRO A 477 -15.59 -15.18 -20.40
N ALA A 478 -16.14 -16.39 -20.35
CA ALA A 478 -16.90 -16.89 -19.21
C ALA A 478 -16.08 -16.95 -17.90
N TRP A 479 -14.74 -16.98 -17.96
CA TRP A 479 -13.90 -16.86 -16.77
C TRP A 479 -14.04 -15.47 -16.12
N LYS A 480 -14.07 -14.40 -16.92
CA LYS A 480 -14.24 -13.02 -16.44
C LYS A 480 -15.64 -12.80 -15.84
N GLU A 481 -16.62 -13.58 -16.28
CA GLU A 481 -17.98 -13.53 -15.72
C GLU A 481 -18.10 -14.30 -14.40
N LEU A 482 -17.40 -15.45 -14.28
CA LEU A 482 -17.51 -16.34 -13.12
C LEU A 482 -16.62 -15.92 -11.94
N LEU A 483 -15.37 -15.57 -12.21
CA LEU A 483 -14.33 -15.49 -11.18
C LEU A 483 -14.45 -14.30 -10.22
N PRO A 484 -14.93 -13.10 -10.63
CA PRO A 484 -15.26 -12.04 -9.68
C PRO A 484 -16.34 -12.46 -8.67
N GLY A 485 -17.36 -13.20 -9.12
CA GLY A 485 -18.41 -13.75 -8.27
C GLY A 485 -17.85 -14.80 -7.30
N LEU A 486 -17.02 -15.71 -7.81
CA LEU A 486 -16.30 -16.70 -6.98
C LEU A 486 -15.45 -16.02 -5.89
N ALA A 487 -14.62 -15.05 -6.28
CA ALA A 487 -13.73 -14.35 -5.38
C ALA A 487 -14.51 -13.64 -4.27
N THR A 488 -15.55 -12.87 -4.63
CA THR A 488 -16.34 -12.09 -3.65
C THR A 488 -17.20 -12.98 -2.76
N ILE A 489 -17.81 -14.06 -3.26
CA ILE A 489 -18.55 -15.03 -2.43
C ILE A 489 -17.62 -15.64 -1.39
N TYR A 490 -16.48 -16.20 -1.79
CA TYR A 490 -15.63 -16.88 -0.83
C TYR A 490 -14.86 -15.92 0.08
N HIS A 491 -14.60 -14.70 -0.38
CA HIS A 491 -13.99 -13.68 0.46
C HIS A 491 -14.95 -13.20 1.56
N TRP A 492 -16.18 -12.86 1.18
CA TRP A 492 -17.13 -12.21 2.10
C TRP A 492 -18.05 -13.17 2.82
N PHE A 493 -18.32 -14.36 2.26
CA PHE A 493 -19.37 -15.27 2.72
C PHE A 493 -18.90 -16.66 3.18
N SER A 494 -17.61 -17.00 3.04
CA SER A 494 -17.08 -18.26 3.64
C SER A 494 -17.24 -18.27 5.15
N LYS A 495 -17.60 -19.42 5.72
CA LYS A 495 -17.60 -19.59 7.17
C LYS A 495 -16.17 -19.61 7.72
N PRO A 496 -15.93 -19.13 8.95
CA PRO A 496 -14.59 -19.12 9.53
C PRO A 496 -13.95 -20.51 9.51
N GLY A 497 -12.72 -20.62 9.00
CA GLY A 497 -11.97 -21.88 8.91
C GLY A 497 -12.25 -22.74 7.68
N GLU A 498 -13.22 -22.39 6.83
CA GLU A 498 -13.63 -23.24 5.68
C GLU A 498 -12.83 -23.02 4.39
N GLN A 499 -12.08 -21.91 4.27
CA GLN A 499 -11.45 -21.50 3.00
C GLN A 499 -10.50 -22.54 2.40
N ALA A 500 -9.69 -23.23 3.23
CA ALA A 500 -8.80 -24.28 2.75
C ALA A 500 -9.59 -25.48 2.17
N ALA A 501 -10.65 -25.90 2.86
CA ALA A 501 -11.50 -27.00 2.40
C ALA A 501 -12.31 -26.63 1.14
N ILE A 502 -12.72 -25.37 1.03
CA ILE A 502 -13.34 -24.84 -0.19
C ILE A 502 -12.34 -24.90 -1.35
N ALA A 503 -11.10 -24.43 -1.14
CA ALA A 503 -10.07 -24.44 -2.17
C ALA A 503 -9.74 -25.86 -2.67
N ASP A 504 -9.66 -26.84 -1.75
CA ASP A 504 -9.47 -28.25 -2.09
C ASP A 504 -10.64 -28.81 -2.92
N LEU A 505 -11.90 -28.49 -2.56
CA LEU A 505 -13.08 -28.90 -3.35
C LEU A 505 -13.10 -28.29 -4.75
N LEU A 506 -12.72 -27.01 -4.87
CA LEU A 506 -12.59 -26.36 -6.17
C LEU A 506 -11.50 -27.02 -7.02
N LEU A 507 -10.36 -27.35 -6.41
CA LEU A 507 -9.27 -28.05 -7.09
C LEU A 507 -9.68 -29.46 -7.55
N GLU A 508 -10.35 -30.22 -6.68
CA GLU A 508 -10.89 -31.54 -7.01
C GLU A 508 -11.87 -31.47 -8.18
N SER A 509 -12.74 -30.46 -8.22
CA SER A 509 -13.72 -30.28 -9.28
C SER A 509 -13.12 -30.08 -10.68
N ILE A 510 -11.90 -29.52 -10.76
CA ILE A 510 -11.19 -29.26 -12.02
C ILE A 510 -10.14 -30.33 -12.36
N SER A 511 -10.02 -31.39 -11.55
CA SER A 511 -8.99 -32.44 -11.71
C SER A 511 -9.15 -33.25 -13.01
N GLY A 512 -10.39 -33.39 -13.50
CA GLY A 512 -10.70 -34.07 -14.77
C GLY A 512 -10.63 -33.11 -15.97
N GLU A 513 -11.55 -32.14 -16.02
CA GLU A 513 -11.63 -31.12 -17.07
C GLU A 513 -11.58 -29.72 -16.45
N ILE A 514 -10.76 -28.84 -17.02
CA ILE A 514 -10.67 -27.43 -16.58
C ILE A 514 -11.58 -26.58 -17.47
N SER A 515 -12.73 -26.20 -16.94
CA SER A 515 -13.71 -25.34 -17.61
C SER A 515 -14.46 -24.48 -16.58
N PRO A 516 -15.12 -23.39 -17.00
CA PRO A 516 -15.99 -22.63 -16.11
C PRO A 516 -17.07 -23.49 -15.44
N GLU A 517 -17.56 -24.52 -16.13
CA GLU A 517 -18.59 -25.42 -15.61
C GLU A 517 -18.06 -26.35 -14.52
N SER A 518 -16.84 -26.87 -14.66
CA SER A 518 -16.24 -27.69 -13.60
C SER A 518 -16.01 -26.87 -12.33
N VAL A 519 -15.60 -25.60 -12.46
CA VAL A 519 -15.52 -24.67 -11.33
C VAL A 519 -16.90 -24.40 -10.72
N ARG A 520 -17.95 -24.16 -11.52
CA ARG A 520 -19.33 -24.00 -11.02
C ARG A 520 -19.80 -25.23 -10.23
N ARG A 521 -19.48 -26.44 -10.68
CA ARG A 521 -19.75 -27.68 -9.93
C ARG A 521 -19.01 -27.71 -8.59
N GLY A 522 -17.73 -27.34 -8.57
CA GLY A 522 -16.98 -27.16 -7.32
C GLY A 522 -17.64 -26.16 -6.36
N MET A 523 -18.15 -25.06 -6.90
CA MET A 523 -18.90 -24.09 -6.11
C MET A 523 -20.19 -24.67 -5.54
N ALA A 524 -20.98 -25.37 -6.34
CA ALA A 524 -22.19 -26.05 -5.90
C ALA A 524 -21.91 -27.06 -4.77
N LEU A 525 -20.82 -27.83 -4.86
CA LEU A 525 -20.37 -28.74 -3.79
C LEU A 525 -20.06 -28.00 -2.49
N THR A 526 -19.40 -26.84 -2.55
CA THR A 526 -19.08 -26.05 -1.35
C THR A 526 -20.33 -25.49 -0.67
N ILE A 527 -21.35 -25.13 -1.47
CA ILE A 527 -22.63 -24.65 -0.99
C ILE A 527 -23.45 -25.79 -0.37
N ALA A 528 -23.56 -26.92 -1.06
CA ALA A 528 -24.24 -28.11 -0.56
C ALA A 528 -23.60 -28.63 0.74
N GLY A 529 -22.28 -28.51 0.87
CA GLY A 529 -21.53 -28.78 2.10
C GLY A 529 -21.69 -27.73 3.21
N ASN A 530 -22.56 -26.72 3.04
CA ASN A 530 -22.84 -25.67 4.01
C ASN A 530 -21.58 -24.90 4.49
N ARG A 531 -20.60 -24.69 3.60
CA ARG A 531 -19.33 -24.00 3.91
C ARG A 531 -19.39 -22.48 3.75
N VAL A 532 -20.47 -21.98 3.12
CA VAL A 532 -20.68 -20.58 2.76
C VAL A 532 -22.04 -20.13 3.29
N ILE A 533 -22.14 -18.88 3.75
CA ILE A 533 -23.42 -18.23 4.04
C ILE A 533 -24.00 -17.71 2.73
N LEU A 534 -25.15 -18.23 2.31
CA LEU A 534 -25.70 -17.87 1.01
C LEU A 534 -26.17 -16.42 0.94
N PRO A 535 -25.69 -15.63 -0.05
CA PRO A 535 -26.26 -14.32 -0.35
C PRO A 535 -27.73 -14.44 -0.76
N GLN A 536 -28.57 -13.54 -0.28
CA GLN A 536 -30.01 -13.52 -0.56
C GLN A 536 -30.33 -12.72 -1.82
N ALA A 537 -31.33 -13.13 -2.61
CA ALA A 537 -31.75 -12.37 -3.78
C ALA A 537 -32.17 -10.93 -3.39
N PRO A 538 -31.81 -9.89 -4.16
CA PRO A 538 -32.11 -8.49 -3.82
C PRO A 538 -33.57 -8.23 -3.47
N GLU A 539 -34.51 -8.86 -4.17
CA GLU A 539 -35.95 -8.73 -3.93
C GLU A 539 -36.33 -9.27 -2.55
N LYS A 540 -35.76 -10.41 -2.15
CA LYS A 540 -35.94 -10.97 -0.80
C LYS A 540 -35.33 -10.07 0.27
N VAL A 541 -34.17 -9.47 0.01
CA VAL A 541 -33.54 -8.53 0.96
C VAL A 541 -34.41 -7.29 1.13
N GLN A 542 -34.99 -6.79 0.05
CA GLN A 542 -35.93 -5.67 0.06
C GLN A 542 -37.18 -6.01 0.90
N GLU A 543 -37.79 -7.17 0.67
CA GLU A 543 -38.95 -7.63 1.43
C GLU A 543 -38.62 -7.88 2.92
N PHE A 544 -37.39 -8.32 3.22
CA PHE A 544 -36.98 -8.65 4.58
C PHE A 544 -36.70 -7.42 5.46
N ILE A 545 -36.02 -6.42 4.90
CA ILE A 545 -35.63 -5.21 5.64
C ILE A 545 -36.79 -4.22 5.61
N LEU A 546 -37.72 -4.35 6.55
CA LEU A 546 -38.89 -3.46 6.66
C LEU A 546 -38.63 -2.32 7.64
N ILE A 547 -39.09 -1.12 7.26
CA ILE A 547 -39.17 0.05 8.14
C ILE A 547 -40.60 0.09 8.69
N PRO A 548 -40.80 0.08 10.01
CA PRO A 548 -42.12 -0.08 10.61
C PRO A 548 -42.92 1.23 10.61
N ASP A 549 -44.21 1.12 10.91
CA ASP A 549 -45.14 2.25 11.08
C ASP A 549 -44.87 3.07 12.37
N ASP A 550 -45.52 4.23 12.46
CA ASP A 550 -45.22 5.37 13.34
C ASP A 550 -44.92 4.99 14.81
N GLU A 551 -45.77 4.17 15.43
CA GLU A 551 -45.67 3.83 16.86
C GLU A 551 -44.45 2.94 17.22
N GLN A 552 -43.93 2.16 16.26
CA GLN A 552 -42.83 1.22 16.51
C GLN A 552 -41.47 1.77 16.06
N LEU A 553 -41.46 2.85 15.27
CA LEU A 553 -40.25 3.42 14.67
C LEU A 553 -39.14 3.75 15.70
N PRO A 554 -39.43 4.35 16.89
CA PRO A 554 -38.42 4.60 17.92
C PRO A 554 -37.73 3.34 18.46
N HIS A 555 -38.42 2.20 18.42
CA HIS A 555 -37.99 0.95 19.04
C HIS A 555 -37.39 -0.06 18.05
N TRP A 556 -37.36 0.29 16.77
CA TRP A 556 -36.84 -0.60 15.72
C TRP A 556 -35.34 -0.83 15.87
N LYS A 557 -34.92 -2.09 15.77
CA LYS A 557 -33.50 -2.50 15.76
C LYS A 557 -33.28 -3.65 14.78
N TRP A 558 -32.11 -3.68 14.15
CA TRP A 558 -31.75 -4.72 13.18
C TRP A 558 -32.00 -6.14 13.68
N TRP A 559 -31.67 -6.44 14.94
CA TRP A 559 -31.78 -7.80 15.47
C TRP A 559 -33.13 -8.09 16.11
N SER A 560 -33.58 -7.27 17.07
CA SER A 560 -34.83 -7.56 17.75
C SER A 560 -36.01 -7.53 16.78
N SER A 561 -36.07 -6.55 15.88
CA SER A 561 -37.21 -6.36 14.98
C SER A 561 -37.21 -7.30 13.78
N LEU A 562 -36.04 -7.70 13.25
CA LEU A 562 -35.98 -8.56 12.06
C LEU A 562 -35.68 -10.02 12.37
N ILE A 563 -35.17 -10.37 13.55
CA ILE A 563 -34.73 -11.73 13.88
C ILE A 563 -35.51 -12.30 15.06
N GLU A 564 -35.60 -11.58 16.18
CA GLU A 564 -36.00 -12.16 17.47
C GLU A 564 -37.51 -12.15 17.75
N SER A 565 -38.27 -11.22 17.16
CA SER A 565 -39.71 -11.03 17.43
C SER A 565 -40.66 -12.00 16.70
N PHE A 566 -40.16 -13.15 16.23
CA PHE A 566 -40.92 -14.13 15.43
C PHE A 566 -41.11 -15.46 16.16
N PRO A 567 -42.10 -16.29 15.76
CA PRO A 567 -42.27 -17.65 16.27
C PRO A 567 -40.99 -18.49 16.15
N GLN A 568 -40.83 -19.51 17.00
CA GLN A 568 -39.57 -20.25 17.14
C GLN A 568 -39.06 -20.91 15.84
N GLU A 569 -39.97 -21.38 14.99
CA GLU A 569 -39.63 -21.98 13.69
C GLU A 569 -39.04 -20.93 12.73
N ASP A 570 -39.70 -19.78 12.56
CA ASP A 570 -39.21 -18.65 11.76
C ASP A 570 -37.93 -18.04 12.33
N LYS A 571 -37.84 -17.96 13.66
CA LYS A 571 -36.69 -17.43 14.38
C LYS A 571 -35.42 -18.24 14.09
N THR A 572 -35.52 -19.56 14.07
CA THR A 572 -34.37 -20.45 13.82
C THR A 572 -33.79 -20.21 12.43
N THR A 573 -34.63 -20.13 11.39
CA THR A 573 -34.20 -19.79 10.03
C THR A 573 -33.59 -18.39 9.95
N ARG A 574 -34.21 -17.39 10.59
CA ARG A 574 -33.67 -16.01 10.63
C ARG A 574 -32.33 -15.93 11.34
N GLU A 575 -32.13 -16.66 12.43
CA GLU A 575 -30.86 -16.70 13.17
C GLU A 575 -29.74 -17.41 12.40
N THR A 576 -30.09 -18.45 11.63
CA THR A 576 -29.10 -19.28 10.92
C THR A 576 -28.71 -18.67 9.57
N ASP A 577 -29.66 -18.10 8.84
CA ASP A 577 -29.44 -17.65 7.46
C ASP A 577 -29.33 -16.13 7.37
N TRP A 578 -30.31 -15.40 7.92
CA TRP A 578 -30.43 -13.95 7.73
C TRP A 578 -29.49 -13.15 8.61
N LYS A 579 -29.31 -13.54 9.88
CA LYS A 579 -28.43 -12.81 10.80
C LYS A 579 -26.97 -12.80 10.32
N PRO A 580 -26.34 -13.93 9.94
CA PRO A 580 -24.98 -13.92 9.43
C PRO A 580 -24.85 -13.20 8.08
N PHE A 581 -25.87 -13.30 7.22
CA PHE A 581 -25.94 -12.57 5.96
C PHE A 581 -25.91 -11.05 6.20
N LEU A 582 -26.83 -10.52 7.02
CA LEU A 582 -26.93 -9.09 7.31
C LEU A 582 -25.66 -8.55 7.99
N GLN A 583 -25.05 -9.33 8.89
CA GLN A 583 -23.77 -8.98 9.52
C GLN A 583 -22.64 -8.77 8.49
N ARG A 584 -22.68 -9.50 7.37
CA ARG A 584 -21.68 -9.45 6.31
C ARG A 584 -21.97 -8.42 5.23
N THR A 585 -23.17 -7.84 5.16
CA THR A 585 -23.54 -6.89 4.10
C THR A 585 -23.81 -5.47 4.61
N VAL A 586 -24.59 -5.30 5.68
CA VAL A 586 -25.09 -3.98 6.13
C VAL A 586 -23.97 -3.01 6.49
N TRP A 587 -22.85 -3.52 7.01
CA TRP A 587 -21.67 -2.76 7.41
C TRP A 587 -20.43 -3.05 6.55
N SER A 588 -20.61 -3.68 5.39
CA SER A 588 -19.50 -4.10 4.52
C SER A 588 -18.92 -2.94 3.72
N LYS A 589 -17.90 -2.30 4.30
CA LYS A 589 -17.13 -1.27 3.64
C LYS A 589 -16.53 -1.73 2.30
N GLU A 590 -16.20 -3.01 2.16
CA GLU A 590 -15.68 -3.56 0.90
C GLU A 590 -16.74 -3.61 -0.19
N LEU A 591 -17.99 -3.94 0.14
CA LEU A 591 -19.11 -3.90 -0.80
C LEU A 591 -19.35 -2.47 -1.32
N LEU A 592 -19.22 -1.47 -0.44
CA LEU A 592 -19.27 -0.06 -0.85
C LEU A 592 -18.11 0.32 -1.79
N LEU A 593 -16.88 -0.14 -1.52
CA LEU A 593 -15.75 0.09 -2.41
C LEU A 593 -15.95 -0.57 -3.79
N TYR A 594 -16.60 -1.74 -3.83
CA TYR A 594 -16.98 -2.39 -5.09
C TYR A 594 -17.97 -1.52 -5.87
N ALA A 595 -19.03 -1.03 -5.25
CA ALA A 595 -20.01 -0.15 -5.91
C ALA A 595 -19.39 1.19 -6.37
N GLN A 596 -18.34 1.67 -5.70
CA GLN A 596 -17.59 2.88 -6.08
C GLN A 596 -16.29 2.58 -6.87
N ARG A 597 -16.14 1.38 -7.46
CA ARG A 597 -14.92 0.95 -8.16
C ARG A 597 -14.43 1.92 -9.24
N ASP A 598 -15.34 2.45 -10.06
CA ASP A 598 -15.04 3.44 -11.09
C ASP A 598 -14.50 4.75 -10.49
N TYR A 599 -15.18 5.26 -9.46
CA TYR A 599 -14.73 6.46 -8.75
C TYR A 599 -13.34 6.26 -8.13
N LEU A 600 -13.08 5.11 -7.48
CA LEU A 600 -11.78 4.82 -6.88
C LEU A 600 -10.67 4.75 -7.95
N HIS A 601 -10.95 4.10 -9.08
CA HIS A 601 -10.03 4.00 -10.21
C HIS A 601 -9.68 5.40 -10.77
N ARG A 602 -10.70 6.23 -11.03
CA ARG A 602 -10.51 7.58 -11.56
C ARG A 602 -9.90 8.55 -10.56
N ARG A 603 -10.19 8.44 -9.25
CA ARG A 603 -9.72 9.43 -8.26
C ARG A 603 -8.32 9.11 -7.74
N PHE A 604 -7.97 7.83 -7.62
CA PHE A 604 -6.75 7.37 -6.95
C PHE A 604 -5.89 6.45 -7.85
N PRO A 605 -5.49 6.89 -9.05
CA PRO A 605 -4.75 6.07 -10.01
C PRO A 605 -3.35 5.66 -9.51
N SER A 606 -2.76 6.41 -8.57
CA SER A 606 -1.44 6.15 -8.00
C SER A 606 -1.48 5.27 -6.76
N TYR A 607 -2.66 4.85 -6.30
CA TYR A 607 -2.77 3.96 -5.15
C TYR A 607 -2.22 2.56 -5.50
N ASP A 608 -1.23 2.12 -4.72
CA ASP A 608 -0.64 0.79 -4.83
C ASP A 608 -0.87 0.00 -3.53
N PRO A 609 -1.73 -1.03 -3.53
CA PRO A 609 -2.02 -1.81 -2.33
C PRO A 609 -0.85 -2.68 -1.83
N SER A 610 0.20 -2.90 -2.64
CA SER A 610 1.41 -3.60 -2.23
C SER A 610 2.28 -2.76 -1.29
N ARG A 611 2.17 -1.43 -1.37
CA ARG A 611 3.01 -0.45 -0.66
C ARG A 611 2.43 -0.07 0.71
N ARG A 612 2.33 -1.05 1.60
CA ARG A 612 1.81 -0.83 2.97
C ARG A 612 2.64 0.21 3.73
N ASP A 613 3.95 0.21 3.55
CA ASP A 613 4.87 1.21 4.10
C ASP A 613 4.47 2.65 3.75
N LEU A 614 3.96 2.87 2.53
CA LEU A 614 3.48 4.16 2.07
C LEU A 614 2.07 4.46 2.58
N TRP A 615 1.18 3.46 2.60
CA TRP A 615 -0.26 3.62 2.83
C TRP A 615 -0.77 3.18 4.24
N GLU A 616 0.12 2.82 5.16
CA GLU A 616 -0.18 2.32 6.52
C GLU A 616 -0.97 3.29 7.42
N ASN A 617 -1.66 2.73 8.42
CA ASN A 617 -2.30 3.41 9.56
C ASN A 617 -2.74 4.85 9.24
N HIS A 618 -3.79 4.99 8.43
CA HIS A 618 -4.42 6.25 8.01
C HIS A 618 -3.85 6.93 6.74
N ASN A 619 -2.87 6.37 6.01
CA ASN A 619 -2.35 6.98 4.77
C ASN A 619 -3.16 6.64 3.51
N ARG A 620 -4.03 5.63 3.53
CA ARG A 620 -4.94 5.32 2.41
C ARG A 620 -5.64 6.60 1.92
N PRO A 621 -5.73 6.85 0.61
CA PRO A 621 -6.11 8.17 0.10
C PRO A 621 -7.61 8.49 0.24
N TRP A 622 -8.41 7.54 0.74
CA TRP A 622 -9.81 7.76 1.09
C TRP A 622 -10.15 7.28 2.50
N ASP A 623 -11.21 7.85 3.05
CA ASP A 623 -11.90 7.41 4.25
C ASP A 623 -13.39 7.20 3.96
N PHE A 624 -14.13 6.67 4.94
CA PHE A 624 -15.56 6.48 4.86
C PHE A 624 -16.27 7.68 5.48
N ASP A 625 -16.86 8.53 4.63
CA ASP A 625 -17.63 9.70 5.02
C ASP A 625 -19.10 9.32 5.20
N HIS A 626 -19.73 9.90 6.22
CA HIS A 626 -21.17 9.78 6.45
C HIS A 626 -21.92 10.85 5.65
N LEU A 627 -22.89 10.45 4.84
CA LEU A 627 -23.78 11.36 4.11
C LEU A 627 -24.66 12.16 5.08
N HIS A 628 -25.29 11.45 6.02
CA HIS A 628 -25.84 12.04 7.24
C HIS A 628 -24.81 11.92 8.36
N ALA A 629 -24.20 13.05 8.73
CA ALA A 629 -23.01 13.08 9.59
C ALA A 629 -23.19 12.37 10.94
N SER A 630 -22.15 11.65 11.37
CA SER A 630 -22.18 10.88 12.63
C SER A 630 -22.40 11.72 13.88
N ALA A 631 -22.03 13.01 13.86
CA ALA A 631 -22.29 13.94 14.95
C ALA A 631 -23.77 13.99 15.38
N TYR A 632 -24.70 13.78 14.44
CA TYR A 632 -26.15 13.88 14.70
C TYR A 632 -26.76 12.62 15.34
N PHE A 633 -26.06 11.47 15.32
CA PHE A 633 -26.59 10.22 15.91
C PHE A 633 -25.64 9.57 16.92
N TYR A 634 -24.32 9.61 16.72
CA TYR A 634 -23.35 8.89 17.54
C TYR A 634 -23.27 9.44 18.97
N ASN A 635 -23.16 10.76 19.12
CA ASN A 635 -23.03 11.44 20.42
C ASN A 635 -24.36 11.98 20.97
N ALA A 636 -25.47 11.81 20.24
CA ALA A 636 -26.77 12.32 20.66
C ALA A 636 -27.20 11.65 21.97
N LYS A 637 -27.51 12.43 23.02
CA LYS A 637 -28.00 11.91 24.32
C LYS A 637 -29.52 12.01 24.49
N SER A 638 -30.22 12.59 23.52
CA SER A 638 -31.66 12.88 23.58
C SER A 638 -32.31 12.81 22.20
N GLY A 639 -33.65 12.71 22.16
CA GLY A 639 -34.46 12.63 20.95
C GLY A 639 -35.19 11.29 20.85
N ALA A 640 -36.47 11.33 20.48
CA ALA A 640 -37.33 10.15 20.42
C ALA A 640 -36.81 9.09 19.44
N TYR A 641 -36.07 9.49 18.41
CA TYR A 641 -35.56 8.60 17.35
C TYR A 641 -34.04 8.42 17.39
N ALA A 642 -33.36 8.83 18.48
CA ALA A 642 -31.90 8.78 18.56
C ALA A 642 -31.36 7.33 18.43
N ASP A 643 -31.98 6.37 19.13
CA ASP A 643 -31.59 4.95 19.05
C ASP A 643 -31.81 4.39 17.64
N PHE A 644 -32.94 4.73 17.02
CA PHE A 644 -33.26 4.36 15.65
C PHE A 644 -32.21 4.88 14.66
N CYS A 645 -31.86 6.17 14.72
CA CYS A 645 -30.81 6.75 13.88
C CYS A 645 -29.45 6.05 14.10
N ARG A 646 -29.10 5.62 15.32
CA ARG A 646 -27.86 4.88 15.58
C ARG A 646 -27.83 3.50 14.93
N GLN A 647 -28.98 2.84 14.77
CA GLN A 647 -29.06 1.54 14.05
C GLN A 647 -28.70 1.68 12.57
N TRP A 648 -29.13 2.78 11.94
CA TRP A 648 -28.93 3.01 10.51
C TRP A 648 -27.65 3.79 10.19
N GLY A 649 -27.18 4.63 11.12
CA GLY A 649 -26.16 5.63 10.85
C GLY A 649 -24.82 5.09 10.34
N ASN A 650 -24.44 3.86 10.72
CA ASN A 650 -23.19 3.23 10.26
C ASN A 650 -23.40 2.23 9.09
N CYS A 651 -24.62 2.08 8.60
CA CYS A 651 -24.88 1.26 7.43
C CYS A 651 -24.14 1.81 6.21
N ILE A 652 -23.70 0.95 5.30
CA ILE A 652 -23.05 1.35 4.05
C ILE A 652 -23.93 2.25 3.18
N GLY A 653 -25.25 2.17 3.33
CA GLY A 653 -26.20 3.08 2.70
C GLY A 653 -26.03 4.54 3.14
N ASN A 654 -25.49 4.81 4.33
CA ASN A 654 -25.14 6.15 4.81
C ASN A 654 -23.66 6.52 4.56
N LEU A 655 -22.86 5.61 4.01
CA LEU A 655 -21.41 5.81 3.85
C LEU A 655 -21.02 5.98 2.37
N ARG A 656 -20.00 6.79 2.12
CA ARG A 656 -19.28 6.84 0.84
C ARG A 656 -17.78 6.76 1.11
N ALA A 657 -17.03 6.10 0.23
CA ALA A 657 -15.60 6.28 0.13
C ALA A 657 -15.33 7.66 -0.48
N TRP A 658 -14.59 8.50 0.24
CA TRP A 658 -14.34 9.89 -0.13
C TRP A 658 -12.89 10.28 0.19
N PRO A 659 -12.27 11.26 -0.50
CA PRO A 659 -10.88 11.65 -0.22
C PRO A 659 -10.75 11.99 1.26
N PHE A 660 -9.70 11.47 1.91
CA PHE A 660 -9.54 11.56 3.36
C PHE A 660 -9.62 13.02 3.83
N GLU A 661 -8.87 13.89 3.15
CA GLU A 661 -8.82 15.33 3.35
C GLU A 661 -10.19 16.00 3.18
N ASP A 662 -11.01 15.54 2.24
CA ASP A 662 -12.33 16.13 2.03
C ASP A 662 -13.37 15.65 3.05
N ASN A 663 -13.30 14.40 3.47
CA ASN A 663 -14.19 13.83 4.50
C ASN A 663 -13.98 14.55 5.84
N ARG A 664 -12.73 14.54 6.33
CA ARG A 664 -12.38 15.20 7.60
C ARG A 664 -12.63 16.72 7.53
N SER A 665 -12.53 17.25 6.31
CA SER A 665 -13.12 18.48 5.77
C SER A 665 -14.48 18.90 6.30
N ASP A 666 -15.40 17.96 6.24
CA ASP A 666 -16.83 18.25 6.21
C ASP A 666 -17.46 18.34 7.60
N GLU A 667 -16.79 17.84 8.63
CA GLU A 667 -17.29 17.84 10.02
C GLU A 667 -18.76 17.39 10.13
N LYS A 668 -19.66 18.30 10.51
CA LYS A 668 -21.11 18.07 10.66
C LYS A 668 -21.94 18.62 9.49
N ARG A 669 -21.31 19.01 8.38
CA ARG A 669 -22.03 19.54 7.20
C ARG A 669 -23.05 18.51 6.71
N THR A 670 -24.19 19.02 6.31
CA THR A 670 -25.28 18.25 5.71
C THR A 670 -24.93 17.80 4.29
N ALA A 671 -25.58 16.76 3.79
CA ALA A 671 -25.37 16.31 2.42
C ALA A 671 -25.61 17.43 1.40
N LYS A 672 -26.59 18.31 1.62
CA LYS A 672 -26.88 19.47 0.76
C LYS A 672 -25.72 20.45 0.69
N GLU A 673 -25.06 20.72 1.81
CA GLU A 673 -23.85 21.56 1.81
C GLU A 673 -22.67 20.88 1.13
N LYS A 674 -22.54 19.55 1.28
CA LYS A 674 -21.45 18.75 0.68
C LYS A 674 -21.62 18.59 -0.84
N LEU A 675 -22.84 18.36 -1.31
CA LEU A 675 -23.15 17.82 -2.64
C LEU A 675 -24.12 18.66 -3.48
N GLY A 676 -24.85 19.59 -2.87
CA GLY A 676 -25.89 20.36 -3.57
C GLY A 676 -25.33 21.14 -4.76
N GLY A 677 -25.97 21.00 -5.91
CA GLY A 677 -25.52 21.62 -7.16
C GLY A 677 -24.22 21.02 -7.73
N ARG A 678 -23.79 19.84 -7.28
CA ARG A 678 -22.55 19.16 -7.73
C ARG A 678 -22.86 17.76 -8.29
N PRO A 679 -23.43 17.65 -9.51
CA PRO A 679 -23.92 16.38 -10.06
C PRO A 679 -22.85 15.28 -10.13
N GLN A 680 -21.59 15.65 -10.42
CA GLN A 680 -20.51 14.67 -10.46
C GLN A 680 -20.21 14.08 -9.08
N GLN A 681 -20.16 14.91 -8.03
CA GLN A 681 -19.92 14.43 -6.67
C GLN A 681 -21.08 13.60 -6.13
N MET A 682 -22.32 13.92 -6.54
CA MET A 682 -23.50 13.09 -6.24
C MET A 682 -23.35 11.69 -6.85
N ARG A 683 -23.05 11.61 -8.15
CA ARG A 683 -22.82 10.33 -8.85
C ARG A 683 -21.67 9.53 -8.22
N ASP A 684 -20.55 10.19 -7.96
CA ASP A 684 -19.39 9.57 -7.29
C ASP A 684 -19.73 9.09 -5.87
N SER A 685 -20.74 9.68 -5.22
CA SER A 685 -21.27 9.27 -3.91
C SER A 685 -22.43 8.28 -3.99
N LEU A 686 -22.82 7.82 -5.20
CA LEU A 686 -23.99 6.97 -5.44
C LEU A 686 -25.29 7.60 -4.93
N ILE A 687 -25.48 8.89 -5.21
CA ILE A 687 -26.73 9.64 -4.97
C ILE A 687 -27.29 10.07 -6.33
N TRP A 688 -28.56 9.78 -6.57
CA TRP A 688 -29.18 9.94 -7.89
C TRP A 688 -30.30 10.97 -7.94
N SER A 689 -30.73 11.49 -6.79
CA SER A 689 -31.84 12.45 -6.69
C SER A 689 -31.60 13.54 -5.63
N GLU A 690 -32.19 14.71 -5.84
CA GLU A 690 -32.22 15.78 -4.81
C GLU A 690 -33.03 15.36 -3.58
N THR A 691 -34.03 14.49 -3.76
CA THR A 691 -34.83 13.93 -2.65
C THR A 691 -33.97 13.10 -1.69
N GLU A 692 -33.00 12.33 -2.21
CA GLU A 692 -32.03 11.62 -1.36
C GLU A 692 -31.14 12.61 -0.60
N ILE A 693 -30.67 13.68 -1.26
CA ILE A 693 -29.87 14.72 -0.60
C ILE A 693 -30.64 15.32 0.58
N ASP A 694 -31.91 15.69 0.37
CA ASP A 694 -32.74 16.26 1.41
C ASP A 694 -32.91 15.29 2.59
N ALA A 695 -33.08 13.99 2.33
CA ALA A 695 -33.18 12.95 3.36
C ALA A 695 -31.91 12.82 4.22
N PHE A 696 -30.72 12.94 3.62
CA PHE A 696 -29.45 12.95 4.36
C PHE A 696 -29.17 14.29 5.06
N SER A 697 -29.91 15.35 4.74
CA SER A 697 -29.66 16.73 5.19
C SER A 697 -30.49 17.17 6.40
N HIS A 698 -31.23 16.26 7.04
CA HIS A 698 -32.07 16.60 8.18
C HIS A 698 -31.31 17.06 9.45
N GLY A 699 -30.00 16.79 9.56
CA GLY A 699 -29.22 17.13 10.75
C GLY A 699 -29.86 16.60 12.05
N ASP A 700 -29.91 17.41 13.11
CA ASP A 700 -30.55 17.03 14.37
C ASP A 700 -32.05 16.70 14.23
N ASN A 701 -32.75 17.20 13.21
CA ASN A 701 -34.17 16.89 13.04
C ASN A 701 -34.39 15.39 12.82
N ALA A 702 -33.42 14.65 12.27
CA ALA A 702 -33.53 13.21 12.07
C ALA A 702 -33.81 12.44 13.37
N ARG A 703 -33.27 12.89 14.52
CA ARG A 703 -33.50 12.24 15.82
C ARG A 703 -34.67 12.82 16.61
N LEU A 704 -35.21 13.97 16.18
CA LEU A 704 -36.26 14.72 16.87
C LEU A 704 -37.64 14.56 16.22
N ASN A 705 -37.69 14.34 14.91
CA ASN A 705 -38.91 14.33 14.12
C ASN A 705 -39.07 13.01 13.38
N GLU A 706 -40.27 12.43 13.45
CA GLU A 706 -40.57 11.14 12.86
C GLU A 706 -40.38 11.09 11.34
N HIS A 707 -40.93 12.09 10.64
CA HIS A 707 -40.85 12.17 9.18
C HIS A 707 -39.39 12.24 8.73
N ALA A 708 -38.57 13.03 9.41
CA ALA A 708 -37.14 13.12 9.14
C ALA A 708 -36.40 11.81 9.43
N ALA A 709 -36.71 11.14 10.56
CA ALA A 709 -36.13 9.84 10.91
C ALA A 709 -36.44 8.78 9.85
N ARG A 710 -37.71 8.70 9.44
CA ARG A 710 -38.21 7.77 8.43
C ARG A 710 -37.61 8.04 7.07
N SER A 711 -37.61 9.29 6.63
CA SER A 711 -37.01 9.73 5.36
C SER A 711 -35.54 9.30 5.27
N LEU A 712 -34.76 9.55 6.33
CA LEU A 712 -33.36 9.13 6.41
C LEU A 712 -33.21 7.61 6.31
N ALA A 713 -33.99 6.83 7.05
CA ALA A 713 -33.91 5.37 7.02
C ALA A 713 -34.31 4.79 5.65
N ILE A 714 -35.32 5.36 4.99
CA ILE A 714 -35.72 4.98 3.63
C ILE A 714 -34.56 5.22 2.66
N ALA A 715 -33.95 6.40 2.70
CA ALA A 715 -32.82 6.74 1.83
C ALA A 715 -31.61 5.81 2.07
N ILE A 716 -31.25 5.55 3.34
CA ILE A 716 -30.17 4.62 3.69
C ILE A 716 -30.48 3.21 3.18
N ARG A 717 -31.70 2.71 3.40
CA ARG A 717 -32.14 1.39 2.96
C ARG A 717 -32.09 1.27 1.43
N GLN A 718 -32.64 2.24 0.70
CA GLN A 718 -32.63 2.24 -0.77
C GLN A 718 -31.20 2.23 -1.31
N ARG A 719 -30.32 3.06 -0.75
CA ARG A 719 -28.91 3.11 -1.17
C ARG A 719 -28.16 1.82 -0.82
N TYR A 720 -28.40 1.22 0.34
CA TYR A 720 -27.88 -0.10 0.69
C TYR A 720 -28.33 -1.17 -0.31
N LEU A 721 -29.62 -1.21 -0.65
CA LEU A 721 -30.17 -2.17 -1.61
C LEU A 721 -29.55 -1.97 -3.00
N ALA A 722 -29.40 -0.73 -3.45
CA ALA A 722 -28.74 -0.43 -4.73
C ALA A 722 -27.27 -0.88 -4.75
N ILE A 723 -26.51 -0.63 -3.68
CA ILE A 723 -25.11 -1.09 -3.55
C ILE A 723 -25.05 -2.63 -3.58
N TYR A 724 -25.94 -3.28 -2.84
CA TYR A 724 -26.01 -4.74 -2.79
C TYR A 724 -26.41 -5.36 -4.13
N GLN A 725 -27.40 -4.77 -4.79
CA GLN A 725 -27.93 -5.21 -6.08
C GLN A 725 -26.89 -5.04 -7.19
N ASP A 726 -26.19 -3.90 -7.25
CA ASP A 726 -25.10 -3.68 -8.21
C ASP A 726 -24.10 -4.83 -8.14
N TRP A 727 -23.58 -5.16 -6.95
CA TRP A 727 -22.70 -6.32 -6.78
C TRP A 727 -23.37 -7.65 -7.17
N TYR A 728 -24.56 -7.95 -6.63
CA TYR A 728 -25.19 -9.25 -6.81
C TYR A 728 -25.43 -9.58 -8.30
N GLU A 729 -25.84 -8.58 -9.07
CA GLU A 729 -26.12 -8.71 -10.50
C GLU A 729 -24.84 -8.62 -11.34
N SER A 730 -23.96 -7.66 -11.07
CA SER A 730 -22.79 -7.39 -11.92
C SER A 730 -21.79 -8.55 -11.93
N VAL A 731 -21.55 -9.21 -10.80
CA VAL A 731 -20.64 -10.36 -10.73
C VAL A 731 -21.37 -11.70 -10.88
N GLY A 732 -22.64 -11.67 -11.29
CA GLY A 732 -23.40 -12.86 -11.65
C GLY A 732 -23.70 -13.80 -10.49
N ILE A 733 -23.82 -13.30 -9.25
CA ILE A 733 -24.07 -14.12 -8.04
C ILE A 733 -25.30 -15.01 -8.22
N LYS A 734 -26.36 -14.47 -8.84
CA LYS A 734 -27.59 -15.22 -9.16
C LYS A 734 -27.27 -16.55 -9.81
N SER A 735 -26.40 -16.55 -10.83
CA SER A 735 -26.02 -17.75 -11.59
C SER A 735 -25.23 -18.79 -10.78
N ILE A 736 -24.61 -18.36 -9.69
CA ILE A 736 -23.79 -19.20 -8.82
C ILE A 736 -24.64 -19.87 -7.74
N VAL A 737 -25.66 -19.16 -7.22
CA VAL A 737 -26.51 -19.63 -6.11
C VAL A 737 -27.82 -20.26 -6.58
N LEU A 738 -27.99 -20.54 -7.88
CA LEU A 738 -29.23 -21.10 -8.44
C LEU A 738 -29.59 -22.46 -7.80
N PRO A 739 -30.84 -22.65 -7.35
CA PRO A 739 -31.34 -23.92 -6.80
C PRO A 739 -31.20 -25.12 -7.75
N GLU A 740 -31.26 -24.89 -9.06
CA GLU A 740 -31.17 -25.93 -10.10
C GLU A 740 -29.78 -26.60 -10.14
N LEU A 741 -28.72 -25.84 -9.82
CA LEU A 741 -27.35 -26.37 -9.66
C LEU A 741 -27.18 -27.11 -8.32
N LEU A 742 -27.98 -26.75 -7.30
CA LEU A 742 -27.98 -27.40 -5.98
C LEU A 742 -28.75 -28.73 -5.98
N ALA A 743 -29.70 -28.92 -6.90
CA ALA A 743 -30.54 -30.10 -7.02
C ALA A 743 -29.82 -31.32 -7.64
N TRP A 744 -28.64 -31.14 -8.25
CA TRP A 744 -27.91 -32.23 -8.90
C TRP A 744 -27.25 -33.21 -7.92
N HIS A 745 -27.20 -32.92 -6.62
CA HIS A 745 -26.42 -33.68 -5.63
C HIS A 745 -27.19 -34.03 -4.35
N SER A 746 -28.52 -34.13 -4.38
CA SER A 746 -29.20 -34.92 -3.35
C SER A 746 -28.74 -36.38 -3.47
N PRO A 747 -28.09 -36.97 -2.45
CA PRO A 747 -27.80 -38.40 -2.48
C PRO A 747 -29.14 -39.15 -2.45
N ALA A 748 -29.31 -40.08 -3.39
CA ALA A 748 -30.24 -41.19 -3.24
C ALA A 748 -29.69 -42.19 -2.22
#